data_AF-A0A7C3BTI2-F1
#
_entry.id   AF-A0A7C3BTI2-F1
#
_cell.length_a   1.000
_cell.length_b   1.000
_cell.length_c   1.000
_cell.angle_alpha   90.00
_cell.angle_beta   90.00
_cell.angle_gamma   90.00
#
_symmetry.space_group_name_H-M   'P 1'
#
loop_
_entity.id
_entity.type
_entity.pdbx_description
1 polymer ?
#
loop_
_entity_poly.entity_id
_entity_poly.type
_entity_poly.pdbx_seq_one_letter_code
_entity_poly.pdbx_strand_id
1 'polypeptide(L)'
;MPLKRYFTKVPLRRAAVPLLWLAFFAVYALTTARDILPADAGEFQLAAAGWGIPHPPGYPLYTVLGALWVRLIPLGSVPWRLNLLSAALAATTLLLVLGAVRSWAESWGLARRHALLGGLGAALLLGGAPTFWAQATTANIRMPTLLFASAGFYLLAEYQAALRAQRATLEPTLVRLAVVIGLGVGHHPSLVFVAGGWVVYLLLLDPALLWSPRRWWRAVVVAALAWLLPQLYLPLRGSMANVPLAGDSLNTWHGFWFHVLARGFSGDMFAFASPTDLALRLPLLKTLFGLQFPRWMLGGALLAWFWLLRSHWRLALALFLSWAAHTFVTITYRAPQTVEYLMPAYLPVVLAAGLGLAGLLHVAHEQRRAMSRRGLRGAAVAILLLSAGQIPRRFSDFMLLATDTSVRERVAPLLAAAPPDALILADWRWATPLWVLQQTEGLGDAVEVAYVYPVAGEEYEQVWLARAEGAGERALFVTHAYRWQGWTRAPVGGGYQLFISPLKKLPSELGYLPLEAGWKAVQLLGYRVTGDARPGGTLEVQLAWQATGPQEPPPSLTVRLLDAGGALLTNSDQFLGGDAVGGEISFTELSLPLPLETCSGNVRLMVGAYTVEEGVFKNLGEVTLPDIPMSCEFPTLPTEHPWPGLLMWTGPFLRGVDYDIRDETATAYLHFCGPGQGWQVSNGETAVAIGRLWPGQCRTVSLPVSTAGRPQLTFTRLDGNPAQLLALPLPAPRAGARYVPFGDEIVLVSAETVERGGYSVVDLRWQSVRPLVDDYAVSVRLQAATGAVLGIHDMQPGLGALPTLKWVVRGAGFLDPHPCTPLAETPTQVTVVVYERFRGSRLGAETFPMR
;
A
#
# COMPACT_ATOMS: atom_id res chain seq x y z
N MET A 1 19.67 16.94 -32.44
CA MET A 1 20.67 16.16 -31.69
C MET A 1 21.85 17.07 -31.29
N PRO A 2 22.08 17.39 -30.00
CA PRO A 2 23.38 17.88 -29.57
C PRO A 2 23.85 17.20 -28.28
N LEU A 3 24.46 16.01 -28.41
CA LEU A 3 25.12 15.27 -27.33
C LEU A 3 26.66 15.28 -27.46
N LYS A 4 27.21 16.08 -28.38
CA LYS A 4 28.59 15.90 -28.88
C LYS A 4 29.69 16.77 -28.26
N ARG A 5 29.44 17.60 -27.23
CA ARG A 5 30.47 18.54 -26.70
C ARG A 5 30.96 18.32 -25.26
N TYR A 6 30.84 17.13 -24.68
CA TYR A 6 31.32 16.87 -23.30
C TYR A 6 32.43 15.82 -23.11
N PHE A 7 33.04 15.26 -24.16
CA PHE A 7 33.92 14.10 -23.96
C PHE A 7 35.19 14.09 -24.82
N THR A 8 36.26 14.70 -24.31
CA THR A 8 37.63 14.44 -24.77
C THR A 8 38.46 13.76 -23.67
N LYS A 9 38.83 12.51 -23.98
CA LYS A 9 39.86 11.61 -23.41
C LYS A 9 39.47 10.67 -22.24
N VAL A 10 39.70 9.36 -22.49
CA VAL A 10 39.55 8.10 -21.71
C VAL A 10 38.25 7.27 -21.93
N PRO A 11 38.33 6.01 -22.45
CA PRO A 11 37.17 5.17 -22.81
C PRO A 11 36.34 4.63 -21.63
N LEU A 12 36.94 4.39 -20.44
CA LEU A 12 36.20 3.94 -19.25
C LEU A 12 35.15 4.94 -18.73
N ARG A 13 35.26 6.24 -19.08
CA ARG A 13 34.34 7.28 -18.63
C ARG A 13 33.03 7.36 -19.42
N ARG A 14 32.95 6.73 -20.61
CA ARG A 14 31.75 6.73 -21.46
C ARG A 14 30.67 5.73 -21.00
N ALA A 15 31.08 4.63 -20.36
CA ALA A 15 30.17 3.58 -19.92
C ALA A 15 29.46 3.87 -18.58
N ALA A 16 29.96 4.81 -17.76
CA ALA A 16 29.49 4.98 -16.39
C ALA A 16 28.00 5.38 -16.27
N VAL A 17 27.48 6.24 -17.15
CA VAL A 17 26.06 6.66 -17.11
C VAL A 17 25.14 5.51 -17.57
N PRO A 18 25.38 4.84 -18.71
CA PRO A 18 24.62 3.65 -19.07
C PRO A 18 24.69 2.54 -18.01
N LEU A 19 25.86 2.29 -17.43
CA LEU A 19 26.01 1.27 -16.37
C LEU A 19 25.24 1.64 -15.10
N LEU A 20 25.24 2.92 -14.71
CA LEU A 20 24.46 3.38 -13.56
C LEU A 20 22.95 3.32 -13.84
N TRP A 21 22.53 3.67 -15.07
CA TRP A 21 21.14 3.47 -15.49
C TRP A 21 20.75 2.01 -15.41
N LEU A 22 21.57 1.10 -15.96
CA LEU A 22 21.35 -0.34 -15.93
C LEU A 22 21.30 -0.87 -14.49
N ALA A 23 22.14 -0.36 -13.60
CA ALA A 23 22.12 -0.74 -12.18
C ALA A 23 20.79 -0.33 -11.51
N PHE A 24 20.32 0.91 -11.71
CA PHE A 24 19.02 1.33 -11.19
C PHE A 24 17.87 0.56 -11.84
N PHE A 25 17.90 0.40 -13.16
CA PHE A 25 16.90 -0.35 -13.89
C PHE A 25 16.81 -1.80 -13.41
N ALA A 26 17.94 -2.48 -13.22
CA ALA A 26 17.98 -3.87 -12.77
C ALA A 26 17.33 -4.04 -11.38
N VAL A 27 17.55 -3.12 -10.45
CA VAL A 27 16.93 -3.18 -9.11
C VAL A 27 15.40 -3.17 -9.22
N TYR A 28 14.84 -2.26 -10.02
CA TYR A 28 13.38 -2.19 -10.21
C TYR A 28 12.85 -3.31 -11.10
N ALA A 29 13.54 -3.67 -12.17
CA ALA A 29 13.13 -4.74 -13.09
C ALA A 29 13.05 -6.09 -12.39
N LEU A 30 13.99 -6.41 -11.50
CA LEU A 30 13.97 -7.65 -10.71
C LEU A 30 12.79 -7.70 -9.73
N THR A 31 12.37 -6.53 -9.24
CA THR A 31 11.29 -6.36 -8.26
C THR A 31 9.96 -5.89 -8.89
N THR A 32 9.85 -5.97 -10.21
CA THR A 32 8.65 -5.56 -10.96
C THR A 32 7.55 -6.60 -10.83
N ALA A 33 6.32 -6.16 -10.54
CA ALA A 33 5.14 -7.03 -10.51
C ALA A 33 4.97 -7.75 -11.85
N ARG A 34 4.83 -9.07 -11.81
CA ARG A 34 4.84 -9.95 -13.01
C ARG A 34 3.46 -10.24 -13.58
N ASP A 35 2.43 -10.00 -12.78
CA ASP A 35 1.07 -10.39 -13.11
C ASP A 35 0.14 -9.18 -13.29
N ILE A 36 -1.14 -9.47 -13.57
CA ILE A 36 -2.22 -8.49 -13.61
C ILE A 36 -2.34 -7.76 -12.28
N LEU A 37 -2.67 -6.48 -12.35
CA LEU A 37 -2.83 -5.60 -11.18
C LEU A 37 -4.26 -5.09 -11.09
N PRO A 38 -4.75 -4.70 -9.90
CA PRO A 38 -6.12 -4.24 -9.74
C PRO A 38 -6.25 -2.74 -10.05
N ALA A 39 -7.49 -2.25 -10.14
CA ALA A 39 -7.83 -0.83 -10.28
C ALA A 39 -7.07 -0.13 -11.43
N ASP A 40 -6.56 1.08 -11.22
CA ASP A 40 -5.86 1.91 -12.22
C ASP A 40 -4.67 1.19 -12.85
N ALA A 41 -3.93 0.36 -12.09
CA ALA A 41 -2.80 -0.37 -12.67
C ALA A 41 -3.28 -1.39 -13.71
N GLY A 42 -4.36 -2.12 -13.43
CA GLY A 42 -5.01 -3.01 -14.38
C GLY A 42 -5.60 -2.27 -15.57
N GLU A 43 -6.18 -1.10 -15.34
CA GLU A 43 -6.70 -0.23 -16.40
C GLU A 43 -5.59 0.17 -17.39
N PHE A 44 -4.43 0.59 -16.88
CA PHE A 44 -3.29 0.94 -17.72
C PHE A 44 -2.73 -0.27 -18.48
N GLN A 45 -2.73 -1.46 -17.86
CA GLN A 45 -2.38 -2.72 -18.53
C GLN A 45 -3.34 -3.01 -19.69
N LEU A 46 -4.64 -2.84 -19.49
CA LEU A 46 -5.67 -2.99 -20.52
C LEU A 46 -5.49 -1.97 -21.65
N ALA A 47 -5.30 -0.70 -21.31
CA ALA A 47 -5.12 0.36 -22.29
C ALA A 47 -3.86 0.18 -23.14
N ALA A 48 -2.74 -0.25 -22.56
CA ALA A 48 -1.52 -0.56 -23.30
C ALA A 48 -1.69 -1.79 -24.21
N ALA A 49 -2.43 -2.81 -23.75
CA ALA A 49 -2.73 -4.00 -24.54
C ALA A 49 -3.55 -3.64 -25.79
N GLY A 50 -4.64 -2.88 -25.63
CA GLY A 50 -5.63 -2.65 -26.69
C GLY A 50 -5.60 -1.26 -27.37
N TRP A 51 -4.58 -0.43 -27.11
CA TRP A 51 -4.62 1.00 -27.47
C TRP A 51 -5.92 1.65 -26.96
N GLY A 52 -6.21 1.46 -25.67
CA GLY A 52 -7.43 1.96 -25.02
C GLY A 52 -7.37 3.45 -24.70
N ILE A 53 -8.36 3.95 -23.97
CA ILE A 53 -8.39 5.31 -23.43
C ILE A 53 -8.76 5.22 -21.94
N PRO A 54 -7.79 5.35 -21.02
CA PRO A 54 -8.06 5.37 -19.59
C PRO A 54 -9.06 6.46 -19.15
N HIS A 55 -9.46 6.39 -17.89
CA HIS A 55 -10.28 7.39 -17.24
C HIS A 55 -9.65 8.79 -17.31
N PRO A 56 -10.47 9.85 -17.21
CA PRO A 56 -10.01 11.24 -17.36
C PRO A 56 -8.76 11.57 -16.53
N PRO A 57 -7.76 12.28 -17.10
CA PRO A 57 -7.75 12.93 -18.42
C PRO A 57 -7.33 12.03 -19.60
N GLY A 58 -7.33 10.70 -19.44
CA GLY A 58 -7.07 9.72 -20.51
C GLY A 58 -5.60 9.45 -20.79
N TYR A 59 -4.69 10.20 -20.16
CA TYR A 59 -3.24 9.97 -20.15
C TYR A 59 -2.63 9.58 -21.51
N PRO A 60 -2.95 10.30 -22.61
CA PRO A 60 -2.69 9.82 -23.96
C PRO A 60 -1.19 9.60 -24.24
N LEU A 61 -0.32 10.42 -23.65
CA LEU A 61 1.12 10.23 -23.76
C LEU A 61 1.57 8.89 -23.18
N TYR A 62 1.09 8.54 -21.98
CA TYR A 62 1.44 7.29 -21.34
C TYR A 62 0.84 6.09 -22.07
N THR A 63 -0.41 6.20 -22.52
CA THR A 63 -1.08 5.15 -23.30
C THR A 63 -0.33 4.81 -24.59
N VAL A 64 0.04 5.83 -25.39
CA VAL A 64 0.78 5.60 -26.64
C VAL A 64 2.17 5.02 -26.35
N LEU A 65 2.89 5.55 -25.37
CA LEU A 65 4.21 5.04 -25.01
C LEU A 65 4.15 3.61 -24.47
N GLY A 66 3.17 3.30 -23.62
CA GLY A 66 2.92 1.97 -23.09
C GLY A 66 2.57 0.97 -24.17
N ALA A 67 1.64 1.32 -25.07
CA ALA A 67 1.23 0.47 -26.18
C ALA A 67 2.38 0.17 -27.16
N LEU A 68 3.26 1.16 -27.42
CA LEU A 68 4.49 0.95 -28.20
C LEU A 68 5.48 0.06 -27.43
N TRP A 69 5.70 0.34 -26.15
CA TRP A 69 6.66 -0.39 -25.31
C TRP A 69 6.36 -1.88 -25.23
N VAL A 70 5.11 -2.27 -24.94
CA VAL A 70 4.71 -3.68 -24.81
C VAL A 70 4.81 -4.46 -26.13
N ARG A 71 4.81 -3.76 -27.28
CA ARG A 71 4.99 -4.31 -28.62
C ARG A 71 6.46 -4.38 -29.05
N LEU A 72 7.27 -3.41 -28.63
CA LEU A 72 8.71 -3.37 -28.94
C LEU A 72 9.54 -4.36 -28.11
N ILE A 73 9.06 -4.74 -26.92
CA ILE A 73 9.73 -5.70 -26.03
C ILE A 73 8.89 -6.97 -25.92
N PRO A 74 9.07 -7.97 -26.80
CA PRO A 74 8.23 -9.16 -26.85
C PRO A 74 8.62 -10.24 -25.82
N LEU A 75 8.91 -9.86 -24.57
CA LEU A 75 9.35 -10.77 -23.50
C LEU A 75 8.34 -10.80 -22.35
N GLY A 76 7.95 -12.00 -21.89
CA GLY A 76 6.97 -12.20 -20.80
C GLY A 76 5.56 -11.70 -21.13
N SER A 77 4.70 -11.58 -20.11
CA SER A 77 3.30 -11.15 -20.25
C SER A 77 3.16 -9.66 -20.57
N VAL A 78 2.06 -9.24 -21.21
CA VAL A 78 1.78 -7.81 -21.46
C VAL A 78 1.73 -6.99 -20.16
N PRO A 79 1.05 -7.44 -19.08
CA PRO A 79 1.11 -6.81 -17.76
C PRO A 79 2.55 -6.52 -17.28
N TRP A 80 3.41 -7.53 -17.31
CA TRP A 80 4.80 -7.40 -16.86
C TRP A 80 5.60 -6.42 -17.71
N ARG A 81 5.46 -6.48 -19.04
CA ARG A 81 6.14 -5.55 -19.96
C ARG A 81 5.79 -4.10 -19.64
N LEU A 82 4.51 -3.79 -19.41
CA LEU A 82 4.12 -2.43 -19.07
C LEU A 82 4.71 -2.00 -17.73
N ASN A 83 4.72 -2.88 -16.73
CA ASN A 83 5.33 -2.57 -15.44
C ASN A 83 6.86 -2.29 -15.58
N LEU A 84 7.56 -2.96 -16.51
CA LEU A 84 8.98 -2.66 -16.82
C LEU A 84 9.20 -1.27 -17.42
N LEU A 85 8.20 -0.65 -18.06
CA LEU A 85 8.30 0.74 -18.50
C LEU A 85 8.50 1.65 -17.29
N SER A 86 7.75 1.42 -16.20
CA SER A 86 7.91 2.17 -14.95
C SER A 86 9.33 2.05 -14.39
N ALA A 87 9.94 0.86 -14.43
CA ALA A 87 11.33 0.65 -14.00
C ALA A 87 12.33 1.48 -14.83
N ALA A 88 12.13 1.55 -16.16
CA ALA A 88 12.97 2.34 -17.06
C ALA A 88 12.82 3.85 -16.82
N LEU A 89 11.58 4.32 -16.59
CA LEU A 89 11.28 5.71 -16.25
C LEU A 89 11.85 6.10 -14.89
N ALA A 90 11.79 5.21 -13.90
CA ALA A 90 12.38 5.38 -12.58
C ALA A 90 13.91 5.54 -12.66
N ALA A 91 14.60 4.62 -13.35
CA ALA A 91 16.05 4.69 -13.54
C ALA A 91 16.49 6.02 -14.22
N THR A 92 15.71 6.47 -15.21
CA THR A 92 15.95 7.74 -15.90
C THR A 92 15.72 8.94 -14.97
N THR A 93 14.65 8.91 -14.16
CA THR A 93 14.35 9.93 -13.14
C THR A 93 15.49 10.08 -12.14
N LEU A 94 16.05 8.98 -11.64
CA LEU A 94 17.17 9.01 -10.71
C LEU A 94 18.44 9.64 -11.31
N LEU A 95 18.71 9.38 -12.60
CA LEU A 95 19.81 10.03 -13.30
C LEU A 95 19.60 11.54 -13.49
N LEU A 96 18.36 11.98 -13.75
CA LEU A 96 18.02 13.40 -13.85
C LEU A 96 18.17 14.11 -12.51
N VAL A 97 17.75 13.48 -11.40
CA VAL A 97 17.96 13.99 -10.04
C VAL A 97 19.45 14.14 -9.73
N LEU A 98 20.25 13.11 -10.03
CA LEU A 98 21.71 13.17 -9.89
C LEU A 98 22.30 14.30 -10.74
N GLY A 99 21.86 14.42 -12.00
CA GLY A 99 22.27 15.46 -12.94
C GLY A 99 21.97 16.87 -12.45
N ALA A 100 20.78 17.09 -11.86
CA ALA A 100 20.37 18.38 -11.34
C ALA A 100 21.26 18.83 -10.18
N VAL A 101 21.47 17.96 -9.18
CA VAL A 101 22.37 18.22 -8.05
C VAL A 101 23.78 18.49 -8.54
N ARG A 102 24.29 17.67 -9.47
CA ARG A 102 25.64 17.83 -10.02
C ARG A 102 25.80 19.19 -10.72
N SER A 103 24.86 19.54 -11.60
CA SER A 103 24.92 20.78 -12.39
C SER A 103 24.90 22.02 -11.49
N TRP A 104 24.00 22.05 -10.49
CA TRP A 104 23.95 23.15 -9.53
C TRP A 104 25.25 23.25 -8.71
N ALA A 105 25.69 22.15 -8.08
CA ALA A 105 26.89 22.15 -7.25
C ALA A 105 28.15 22.58 -8.04
N GLU A 106 28.36 22.05 -9.26
CA GLU A 106 29.48 22.45 -10.12
C GLU A 106 29.38 23.92 -10.54
N SER A 107 28.18 24.42 -10.85
CA SER A 107 27.98 25.84 -11.18
C SER A 107 28.31 26.79 -10.02
N TRP A 108 28.30 26.27 -8.78
CA TRP A 108 28.67 26.99 -7.56
C TRP A 108 30.14 26.84 -7.19
N GLY A 109 30.94 26.14 -8.01
CA GLY A 109 32.38 25.96 -7.81
C GLY A 109 32.75 24.74 -6.96
N LEU A 110 31.78 23.91 -6.54
CA LEU A 110 32.09 22.71 -5.78
C LEU A 110 32.84 21.70 -6.67
N ALA A 111 33.81 21.00 -6.09
CA ALA A 111 34.56 20.00 -6.85
C ALA A 111 33.64 18.90 -7.42
N ARG A 112 33.86 18.54 -8.68
CA ARG A 112 33.08 17.53 -9.43
C ARG A 112 32.79 16.24 -8.65
N ARG A 113 33.76 15.73 -7.90
CA ARG A 113 33.58 14.52 -7.08
C ARG A 113 32.54 14.71 -5.96
N HIS A 114 32.50 15.88 -5.31
CA HIS A 114 31.53 16.17 -4.26
C HIS A 114 30.13 16.36 -4.85
N ALA A 115 30.05 17.03 -6.01
CA ALA A 115 28.82 17.18 -6.77
C ALA A 115 28.23 15.82 -7.21
N LEU A 116 29.08 14.90 -7.70
CA LEU A 116 28.69 13.53 -8.05
C LEU A 116 28.20 12.73 -6.84
N LEU A 117 28.90 12.79 -5.71
CA LEU A 117 28.50 12.09 -4.49
C LEU A 117 27.21 12.65 -3.89
N GLY A 118 27.01 13.97 -3.93
CA GLY A 118 25.76 14.61 -3.54
C GLY A 118 24.59 14.18 -4.43
N GLY A 119 24.80 14.13 -5.75
CA GLY A 119 23.80 13.66 -6.70
C GLY A 119 23.48 12.17 -6.54
N LEU A 120 24.49 11.33 -6.29
CA LEU A 120 24.29 9.92 -5.97
C LEU A 120 23.51 9.76 -4.65
N GLY A 121 23.81 10.56 -3.63
CA GLY A 121 23.06 10.57 -2.38
C GLY A 121 21.58 10.92 -2.58
N ALA A 122 21.26 11.93 -3.40
CA ALA A 122 19.88 12.27 -3.74
C ALA A 122 19.16 11.16 -4.52
N ALA A 123 19.85 10.54 -5.49
CA ALA A 123 19.31 9.43 -6.26
C ALA A 123 19.06 8.18 -5.41
N LEU A 124 19.98 7.82 -4.51
CA LEU A 124 19.80 6.69 -3.58
C LEU A 124 18.66 6.97 -2.59
N LEU A 125 18.54 8.21 -2.10
CA LEU A 125 17.47 8.61 -1.20
C LEU A 125 16.10 8.52 -1.85
N LEU A 126 15.94 9.07 -3.06
CA LEU A 126 14.67 8.96 -3.79
C LEU A 126 14.39 7.52 -4.21
N GLY A 127 15.40 6.83 -4.73
CA GLY A 127 15.27 5.47 -5.23
C GLY A 127 14.95 4.44 -4.16
N GLY A 128 15.35 4.70 -2.91
CA GLY A 128 15.02 3.88 -1.75
C GLY A 128 13.69 4.23 -1.06
N ALA A 129 13.00 5.30 -1.48
CA ALA A 129 11.71 5.68 -0.90
C ALA A 129 10.63 4.64 -1.28
N PRO A 130 9.86 4.09 -0.32
CA PRO A 130 8.91 3.01 -0.60
C PRO A 130 7.88 3.34 -1.68
N THR A 131 7.31 4.54 -1.66
CA THR A 131 6.29 4.93 -2.65
C THR A 131 6.91 5.11 -4.04
N PHE A 132 8.14 5.66 -4.12
CA PHE A 132 8.87 5.73 -5.39
C PHE A 132 9.12 4.33 -5.95
N TRP A 133 9.55 3.40 -5.10
CA TRP A 133 9.82 2.03 -5.50
C TRP A 133 8.54 1.30 -5.94
N ALA A 134 7.44 1.43 -5.20
CA ALA A 134 6.15 0.83 -5.57
C ALA A 134 5.63 1.30 -6.93
N GLN A 135 5.78 2.59 -7.22
CA GLN A 135 5.44 3.12 -8.53
C GLN A 135 6.50 2.80 -9.60
N ALA A 136 7.74 2.46 -9.23
CA ALA A 136 8.75 2.01 -10.18
C ALA A 136 8.52 0.56 -10.65
N THR A 137 7.67 -0.22 -9.95
CA THR A 137 7.48 -1.66 -10.17
C THR A 137 6.07 -2.04 -10.65
N THR A 138 5.19 -1.07 -10.89
CA THR A 138 3.80 -1.26 -11.30
C THR A 138 3.42 -0.30 -12.44
N ALA A 139 2.39 -0.61 -13.22
CA ALA A 139 1.86 0.29 -14.25
C ALA A 139 1.16 1.49 -13.60
N ASN A 140 1.64 2.70 -13.89
CA ASN A 140 1.06 3.93 -13.35
C ASN A 140 1.48 5.17 -14.15
N ILE A 141 0.72 6.23 -13.94
CA ILE A 141 0.94 7.58 -14.47
C ILE A 141 1.91 8.43 -13.64
N ARG A 142 2.39 7.96 -12.49
CA ARG A 142 3.21 8.74 -11.55
C ARG A 142 4.67 8.78 -11.96
N MET A 143 5.19 7.70 -12.54
CA MET A 143 6.55 7.65 -13.05
C MET A 143 6.83 8.68 -14.17
N PRO A 144 5.97 8.84 -15.20
CA PRO A 144 6.14 9.94 -16.15
C PRO A 144 6.08 11.33 -15.48
N THR A 145 5.17 11.55 -14.52
CA THR A 145 5.09 12.82 -13.78
C THR A 145 6.39 13.15 -13.06
N LEU A 146 7.00 12.17 -12.37
CA LEU A 146 8.32 12.35 -11.74
C LEU A 146 9.46 12.53 -12.75
N LEU A 147 9.39 11.84 -13.90
CA LEU A 147 10.36 12.05 -14.98
C LEU A 147 10.33 13.50 -15.46
N PHE A 148 9.15 14.05 -15.74
CA PHE A 148 9.02 15.44 -16.17
C PHE A 148 9.39 16.44 -15.07
N ALA A 149 9.00 16.16 -13.82
CA ALA A 149 9.38 17.00 -12.69
C ALA A 149 10.91 17.04 -12.48
N SER A 150 11.58 15.88 -12.51
CA SER A 150 13.05 15.81 -12.40
C SER A 150 13.77 16.40 -13.60
N ALA A 151 13.25 16.21 -14.81
CA ALA A 151 13.76 16.86 -16.02
C ALA A 151 13.67 18.39 -15.94
N GLY A 152 12.56 18.91 -15.40
CA GLY A 152 12.39 20.35 -15.18
C GLY A 152 13.47 20.91 -14.26
N PHE A 153 13.66 20.31 -13.08
CA PHE A 153 14.73 20.72 -12.16
C PHE A 153 16.13 20.59 -12.77
N TYR A 154 16.41 19.52 -13.53
CA TYR A 154 17.68 19.35 -14.23
C TYR A 154 17.92 20.47 -15.24
N LEU A 155 16.92 20.81 -16.05
CA LEU A 155 17.03 21.88 -17.06
C LEU A 155 17.17 23.28 -16.43
N LEU A 156 16.58 23.53 -15.26
CA LEU A 156 16.82 24.74 -14.49
C LEU A 156 18.27 24.82 -13.99
N ALA A 157 18.84 23.70 -13.54
CA ALA A 157 20.23 23.63 -13.14
C ALA A 157 21.19 23.90 -14.31
N GLU A 158 20.89 23.36 -15.49
CA GLU A 158 21.62 23.64 -16.73
C GLU A 158 21.45 25.10 -17.18
N TYR A 159 20.26 25.68 -17.02
CA TYR A 159 20.01 27.10 -17.31
C TYR A 159 20.89 28.00 -16.44
N GLN A 160 20.92 27.76 -15.12
CA GLN A 160 21.79 28.52 -14.21
C GLN A 160 23.27 28.37 -14.60
N ALA A 161 23.72 27.15 -14.88
CA ALA A 161 25.10 26.88 -15.29
C ALA A 161 25.46 27.63 -16.59
N ALA A 162 24.57 27.63 -17.57
CA ALA A 162 24.76 28.34 -18.84
C ALA A 162 24.81 29.87 -18.66
N LEU A 163 23.96 30.42 -17.78
CA LEU A 163 23.94 31.84 -17.44
C LEU A 163 25.25 32.27 -16.77
N ARG A 164 25.73 31.49 -15.78
CA ARG A 164 27.00 31.77 -15.10
C ARG A 164 28.21 31.65 -16.04
N ALA A 165 28.17 30.73 -16.99
CA ALA A 165 29.20 30.56 -18.01
C ALA A 165 29.11 31.60 -19.14
N GLN A 166 28.23 32.61 -19.05
CA GLN A 166 28.04 33.67 -20.04
C GLN A 166 27.87 33.11 -21.47
N ARG A 167 27.15 31.98 -21.61
CA ARG A 167 26.93 31.39 -22.94
C ARG A 167 26.12 32.34 -23.82
N ALA A 168 26.52 32.46 -25.08
CA ALA A 168 25.93 33.38 -26.05
C ALA A 168 24.41 33.17 -26.28
N THR A 169 23.89 31.95 -26.10
CA THR A 169 22.45 31.66 -26.28
C THR A 169 21.90 30.76 -25.17
N LEU A 170 20.81 31.21 -24.55
CA LEU A 170 20.08 30.47 -23.52
C LEU A 170 18.73 29.91 -24.02
N GLU A 171 18.27 30.37 -25.20
CA GLU A 171 17.02 29.94 -25.84
C GLU A 171 16.88 28.41 -25.97
N PRO A 172 17.93 27.63 -26.33
CA PRO A 172 17.78 26.18 -26.48
C PRO A 172 17.39 25.47 -25.19
N THR A 173 17.82 25.97 -24.03
CA THR A 173 17.47 25.39 -22.73
C THR A 173 16.03 25.73 -22.35
N LEU A 174 15.57 26.95 -22.63
CA LEU A 174 14.17 27.36 -22.44
C LEU A 174 13.22 26.54 -23.32
N VAL A 175 13.60 26.28 -24.57
CA VAL A 175 12.81 25.44 -25.48
C VAL A 175 12.72 23.99 -24.98
N ARG A 176 13.81 23.41 -24.48
CA ARG A 176 13.77 22.07 -23.86
C ARG A 176 12.89 22.03 -22.62
N LEU A 177 12.98 23.06 -21.77
CA LEU A 177 12.14 23.17 -20.58
C LEU A 177 10.67 23.31 -20.96
N ALA A 178 10.36 24.06 -22.02
CA ALA A 178 9.01 24.15 -22.58
C ALA A 178 8.46 22.81 -23.07
N VAL A 179 9.27 21.98 -23.74
CA VAL A 179 8.86 20.62 -24.11
C VAL A 179 8.50 19.80 -22.86
N VAL A 180 9.35 19.86 -21.83
CA VAL A 180 9.11 19.15 -20.55
C VAL A 180 7.85 19.65 -19.85
N ILE A 181 7.62 20.97 -19.81
CA ILE A 181 6.42 21.56 -19.22
C ILE A 181 5.18 21.15 -20.03
N GLY A 182 5.20 21.28 -21.36
CA GLY A 182 4.07 20.94 -22.22
C GLY A 182 3.67 19.47 -22.12
N LEU A 183 4.64 18.55 -22.27
CA LEU A 183 4.40 17.11 -22.11
C LEU A 183 4.01 16.76 -20.68
N GLY A 184 4.67 17.35 -19.68
CA GLY A 184 4.44 17.01 -18.27
C GLY A 184 3.11 17.49 -17.75
N VAL A 185 2.71 18.74 -18.04
CA VAL A 185 1.39 19.27 -17.69
C VAL A 185 0.29 18.58 -18.51
N GLY A 186 0.56 18.27 -19.78
CA GLY A 186 -0.38 17.52 -20.63
C GLY A 186 -0.56 16.06 -20.21
N HIS A 187 0.45 15.45 -19.62
CA HIS A 187 0.35 14.11 -19.02
C HIS A 187 -0.36 14.15 -17.67
N HIS A 188 0.04 15.07 -16.78
CA HIS A 188 -0.57 15.20 -15.47
C HIS A 188 -0.62 16.68 -15.01
N PRO A 189 -1.81 17.30 -14.95
CA PRO A 189 -1.95 18.73 -14.67
C PRO A 189 -1.32 19.19 -13.35
N SER A 190 -1.26 18.33 -12.34
CA SER A 190 -0.65 18.67 -11.03
C SER A 190 0.82 19.10 -11.09
N LEU A 191 1.52 18.83 -12.21
CA LEU A 191 2.88 19.33 -12.41
C LEU A 191 2.95 20.86 -12.37
N VAL A 192 1.84 21.57 -12.68
CA VAL A 192 1.77 23.03 -12.63
C VAL A 192 2.15 23.59 -11.24
N PHE A 193 1.81 22.89 -10.16
CA PHE A 193 2.12 23.33 -8.80
C PHE A 193 3.62 23.28 -8.49
N VAL A 194 4.33 22.29 -9.04
CA VAL A 194 5.80 22.22 -8.97
C VAL A 194 6.42 23.25 -9.92
N ALA A 195 5.86 23.39 -11.13
CA ALA A 195 6.33 24.34 -12.13
C ALA A 195 6.20 25.81 -11.67
N GLY A 196 5.28 26.14 -10.77
CA GLY A 196 5.22 27.46 -10.13
C GLY A 196 6.54 27.85 -9.47
N GLY A 197 7.18 26.92 -8.74
CA GLY A 197 8.51 27.14 -8.17
C GLY A 197 9.60 27.29 -9.24
N TRP A 198 9.48 26.61 -10.38
CA TRP A 198 10.40 26.74 -11.52
C TRP A 198 10.32 28.13 -12.16
N VAL A 199 9.11 28.62 -12.38
CA VAL A 199 8.88 29.96 -12.94
C VAL A 199 9.47 31.02 -12.00
N VAL A 200 9.18 30.94 -10.70
CA VAL A 200 9.78 31.83 -9.70
C VAL A 200 11.32 31.76 -9.75
N TYR A 201 11.90 30.56 -9.82
CA TYR A 201 13.35 30.41 -9.93
C TYR A 201 13.92 31.07 -11.19
N LEU A 202 13.31 30.83 -12.36
CA LEU A 202 13.74 31.43 -13.62
C LEU A 202 13.70 32.94 -13.59
N LEU A 203 12.60 33.53 -13.10
CA LEU A 203 12.43 34.97 -13.02
C LEU A 203 13.40 35.62 -12.02
N LEU A 204 13.71 34.94 -10.92
CA LEU A 204 14.72 35.39 -9.96
C LEU A 204 16.15 35.22 -10.49
N LEU A 205 16.41 34.24 -11.36
CA LEU A 205 17.70 34.05 -12.01
C LEU A 205 17.94 35.06 -13.12
N ASP A 206 16.93 35.32 -13.95
CA ASP A 206 17.00 36.12 -15.17
C ASP A 206 15.75 37.01 -15.33
N PRO A 207 15.68 38.13 -14.59
CA PRO A 207 14.53 39.04 -14.62
C PRO A 207 14.25 39.65 -15.99
N ALA A 208 15.24 39.68 -16.88
CA ALA A 208 15.09 40.22 -18.23
C ALA A 208 14.09 39.41 -19.08
N LEU A 209 13.77 38.16 -18.69
CA LEU A 209 12.72 37.36 -19.33
C LEU A 209 11.35 38.03 -19.27
N LEU A 210 11.04 38.84 -18.24
CA LEU A 210 9.77 39.56 -18.12
C LEU A 210 9.58 40.61 -19.22
N TRP A 211 10.67 41.24 -19.65
CA TRP A 211 10.65 42.37 -20.58
C TRP A 211 11.15 42.01 -21.99
N SER A 212 11.55 40.76 -22.21
CA SER A 212 12.16 40.30 -23.47
C SER A 212 11.37 39.15 -24.09
N PRO A 213 10.14 39.37 -24.61
CA PRO A 213 9.30 38.31 -25.17
C PRO A 213 9.97 37.54 -26.32
N ARG A 214 10.87 38.20 -27.06
CA ARG A 214 11.70 37.58 -28.10
C ARG A 214 12.49 36.35 -27.60
N ARG A 215 12.84 36.29 -26.30
CA ARG A 215 13.60 35.20 -25.70
C ARG A 215 12.77 33.96 -25.36
N TRP A 216 11.44 34.09 -25.22
CA TRP A 216 10.59 33.00 -24.71
C TRP A 216 9.36 32.67 -25.57
N TRP A 217 8.95 33.51 -26.53
CA TRP A 217 7.75 33.21 -27.35
C TRP A 217 7.82 31.85 -28.05
N ARG A 218 8.99 31.47 -28.57
CA ARG A 218 9.23 30.14 -29.17
C ARG A 218 9.00 29.02 -28.17
N ALA A 219 9.43 29.21 -26.92
CA ALA A 219 9.24 28.26 -25.85
C ALA A 219 7.75 28.08 -25.54
N VAL A 220 6.96 29.17 -25.53
CA VAL A 220 5.50 29.07 -25.33
C VAL A 220 4.81 28.29 -26.45
N VAL A 221 5.14 28.57 -27.72
CA VAL A 221 4.60 27.81 -28.86
C VAL A 221 4.99 26.33 -28.77
N VAL A 222 6.25 26.03 -28.44
CA VAL A 222 6.72 24.66 -28.28
C VAL A 222 6.04 23.95 -27.10
N ALA A 223 5.81 24.64 -25.98
CA ALA A 223 5.07 24.07 -24.86
C ALA A 223 3.63 23.75 -25.24
N ALA A 224 2.96 24.64 -25.97
CA ALA A 224 1.59 24.43 -26.45
C ALA A 224 1.50 23.23 -27.41
N LEU A 225 2.45 23.11 -28.36
CA LEU A 225 2.51 21.96 -29.28
C LEU A 225 2.84 20.66 -28.55
N ALA A 226 3.80 20.71 -27.61
CA ALA A 226 4.16 19.56 -26.78
C ALA A 226 2.99 19.08 -25.91
N TRP A 227 2.15 20.01 -25.44
CA TRP A 227 0.89 19.67 -24.77
C TRP A 227 -0.12 19.07 -25.73
N LEU A 228 -0.36 19.71 -26.89
CA LEU A 228 -1.43 19.36 -27.83
C LEU A 228 -1.22 18.01 -28.53
N LEU A 229 0.02 17.70 -28.95
CA LEU A 229 0.29 16.55 -29.81
C LEU A 229 -0.16 15.21 -29.21
N PRO A 230 0.14 14.88 -27.92
CA PRO A 230 -0.43 13.69 -27.30
C PRO A 230 -1.97 13.73 -27.23
N GLN A 231 -2.58 14.89 -26.96
CA GLN A 231 -4.04 14.98 -26.79
C GLN A 231 -4.81 14.60 -28.05
N LEU A 232 -4.21 14.75 -29.24
CA LEU A 232 -4.81 14.32 -30.50
C LEU A 232 -5.15 12.82 -30.53
N TYR A 233 -4.49 12.01 -29.70
CA TYR A 233 -4.83 10.59 -29.55
C TYR A 233 -6.29 10.38 -29.13
N LEU A 234 -6.82 11.21 -28.23
CA LEU A 234 -8.15 11.02 -27.65
C LEU A 234 -9.28 11.12 -28.70
N PRO A 235 -9.43 12.20 -29.49
CA PRO A 235 -10.49 12.29 -30.50
C PRO A 235 -10.26 11.33 -31.67
N LEU A 236 -8.99 11.08 -32.05
CA LEU A 236 -8.67 10.15 -33.14
C LEU A 236 -9.05 8.72 -32.76
N ARG A 237 -8.58 8.25 -31.60
CA ARG A 237 -8.85 6.90 -31.12
C ARG A 237 -10.30 6.73 -30.68
N GLY A 238 -10.88 7.74 -30.03
CA GLY A 238 -12.29 7.75 -29.61
C GLY A 238 -13.30 7.79 -30.77
N SER A 239 -12.85 8.02 -32.02
CA SER A 239 -13.70 7.90 -33.20
C SER A 239 -13.79 6.47 -33.78
N MET A 240 -12.99 5.54 -33.26
CA MET A 240 -12.94 4.15 -33.73
C MET A 240 -13.91 3.27 -32.93
N ALA A 241 -14.40 2.20 -33.55
CA ALA A 241 -15.22 1.20 -32.86
C ALA A 241 -14.38 0.33 -31.90
N ASN A 242 -15.00 -0.16 -30.84
CA ASN A 242 -14.45 -1.16 -29.91
C ASN A 242 -13.09 -0.77 -29.30
N VAL A 243 -12.92 0.49 -28.93
CA VAL A 243 -11.74 0.95 -28.18
C VAL A 243 -11.93 0.68 -26.70
N PRO A 244 -11.04 -0.08 -26.04
CA PRO A 244 -11.16 -0.34 -24.61
C PRO A 244 -11.23 0.95 -23.81
N LEU A 245 -12.20 1.03 -22.88
CA LEU A 245 -12.41 2.13 -21.94
C LEU A 245 -12.77 3.49 -22.56
N ALA A 246 -12.91 3.58 -23.89
CA ALA A 246 -13.24 4.85 -24.53
C ALA A 246 -14.64 5.31 -24.13
N GLY A 247 -14.71 6.52 -23.56
CA GLY A 247 -15.98 7.18 -23.27
C GLY A 247 -16.67 7.66 -24.54
N ASP A 248 -17.99 7.79 -24.46
CA ASP A 248 -18.79 8.32 -25.55
C ASP A 248 -18.40 9.78 -25.85
N SER A 249 -18.47 10.17 -27.11
CA SER A 249 -18.29 11.56 -27.58
C SER A 249 -16.89 12.18 -27.47
N LEU A 250 -15.83 11.40 -27.22
CA LEU A 250 -14.43 11.91 -27.17
C LEU A 250 -13.98 12.60 -28.46
N ASN A 251 -14.60 12.27 -29.60
CA ASN A 251 -14.40 12.89 -30.91
C ASN A 251 -15.19 14.21 -31.10
N THR A 252 -15.95 14.64 -30.10
CA THR A 252 -16.68 15.92 -30.10
C THR A 252 -15.92 16.97 -29.29
N TRP A 253 -16.17 18.25 -29.57
CA TRP A 253 -15.56 19.35 -28.80
C TRP A 253 -15.91 19.27 -27.31
N HIS A 254 -17.19 19.04 -26.98
CA HIS A 254 -17.63 18.96 -25.60
C HIS A 254 -17.03 17.76 -24.86
N GLY A 255 -17.14 16.55 -25.44
CA GLY A 255 -16.62 15.32 -24.83
C GLY A 255 -15.10 15.36 -24.63
N PHE A 256 -14.36 15.87 -25.63
CA PHE A 256 -12.91 16.07 -25.51
C PHE A 256 -12.54 16.94 -24.31
N TRP A 257 -13.12 18.14 -24.19
CA TRP A 257 -12.78 19.04 -23.08
C TRP A 257 -13.31 18.55 -21.74
N PHE A 258 -14.46 17.89 -21.71
CA PHE A 258 -14.98 17.28 -20.49
C PHE A 258 -14.01 16.23 -19.94
N HIS A 259 -13.47 15.38 -20.83
CA HIS A 259 -12.52 14.34 -20.47
C HIS A 259 -11.13 14.91 -20.14
N VAL A 260 -10.53 15.73 -21.01
CA VAL A 260 -9.16 16.28 -20.80
C VAL A 260 -9.07 17.14 -19.53
N LEU A 261 -10.13 17.87 -19.19
CA LEU A 261 -10.19 18.68 -17.96
C LEU A 261 -10.66 17.89 -16.74
N ALA A 262 -10.92 16.59 -16.89
CA ALA A 262 -11.41 15.70 -15.83
C ALA A 262 -12.63 16.29 -15.11
N ARG A 263 -13.58 16.87 -15.86
CA ARG A 263 -14.72 17.61 -15.27
C ARG A 263 -15.65 16.73 -14.42
N GLY A 264 -15.66 15.41 -14.63
CA GLY A 264 -16.38 14.47 -13.77
C GLY A 264 -15.84 14.42 -12.32
N PHE A 265 -14.60 14.84 -12.10
CA PHE A 265 -13.95 14.92 -10.80
C PHE A 265 -13.95 16.36 -10.24
N SER A 266 -14.77 17.26 -10.81
CA SER A 266 -14.90 18.62 -10.31
C SER A 266 -15.47 18.59 -8.89
N GLY A 267 -14.66 19.00 -7.91
CA GLY A 267 -15.01 18.95 -6.49
C GLY A 267 -14.03 18.14 -5.64
N ASP A 268 -13.21 17.27 -6.25
CA ASP A 268 -12.20 16.51 -5.50
C ASP A 268 -10.99 17.37 -5.11
N MET A 269 -10.61 18.31 -5.98
CA MET A 269 -9.54 19.27 -5.71
C MET A 269 -9.95 20.23 -4.61
N PHE A 270 -9.12 20.33 -3.56
CA PHE A 270 -9.38 21.13 -2.36
C PHE A 270 -10.59 20.70 -1.52
N ALA A 271 -11.12 19.48 -1.73
CA ALA A 271 -12.22 18.92 -0.95
C ALA A 271 -11.97 18.93 0.56
N PHE A 272 -10.71 18.79 0.98
CA PHE A 272 -10.30 18.74 2.39
C PHE A 272 -9.52 20.00 2.82
N ALA A 273 -9.88 21.17 2.27
CA ALA A 273 -9.20 22.43 2.56
C ALA A 273 -9.80 23.23 3.73
N SER A 274 -10.86 22.74 4.39
CA SER A 274 -11.43 23.41 5.56
C SER A 274 -10.45 23.38 6.75
N PRO A 275 -10.53 24.32 7.71
CA PRO A 275 -9.68 24.28 8.92
C PRO A 275 -9.81 22.97 9.70
N THR A 276 -11.01 22.41 9.77
CA THR A 276 -11.31 21.14 10.43
C THR A 276 -10.65 19.95 9.72
N ASP A 277 -10.77 19.88 8.39
CA ASP A 277 -10.12 18.82 7.61
C ASP A 277 -8.59 18.90 7.70
N LEU A 278 -8.05 20.13 7.63
CA LEU A 278 -6.62 20.36 7.74
C LEU A 278 -6.10 19.98 9.13
N ALA A 279 -6.87 20.24 10.19
CA ALA A 279 -6.53 19.80 11.54
C ALA A 279 -6.37 18.27 11.59
N LEU A 280 -7.27 17.53 10.94
CA LEU A 280 -7.23 16.06 10.90
C LEU A 280 -6.11 15.51 9.98
N ARG A 281 -5.89 16.13 8.81
CA ARG A 281 -5.01 15.58 7.76
C ARG A 281 -3.55 16.05 7.84
N LEU A 282 -3.26 17.26 8.30
CA LEU A 282 -1.86 17.73 8.41
C LEU A 282 -0.96 16.84 9.29
N PRO A 283 -1.44 16.25 10.41
CA PRO A 283 -0.66 15.28 11.18
C PRO A 283 -0.18 14.07 10.36
N LEU A 284 -0.93 13.66 9.32
CA LEU A 284 -0.56 12.55 8.44
C LEU A 284 0.72 12.83 7.65
N LEU A 285 1.12 14.09 7.45
CA LEU A 285 2.37 14.43 6.76
C LEU A 285 3.59 13.82 7.46
N LYS A 286 3.55 13.65 8.79
CA LYS A 286 4.61 12.97 9.55
C LYS A 286 4.76 11.51 9.10
N THR A 287 3.65 10.81 8.90
CA THR A 287 3.62 9.43 8.40
C THR A 287 4.00 9.38 6.93
N LEU A 288 3.42 10.25 6.09
CA LEU A 288 3.65 10.26 4.65
C LEU A 288 5.13 10.49 4.29
N PHE A 289 5.80 11.46 4.93
CA PHE A 289 7.23 11.69 4.74
C PHE A 289 8.11 10.71 5.54
N GLY A 290 7.68 10.30 6.74
CA GLY A 290 8.42 9.34 7.57
C GLY A 290 8.50 7.94 6.97
N LEU A 291 7.50 7.55 6.17
CA LEU A 291 7.50 6.34 5.35
C LEU A 291 8.59 6.39 4.28
N GLN A 292 8.78 7.56 3.64
CA GLN A 292 9.75 7.75 2.57
C GLN A 292 11.17 7.89 3.09
N PHE A 293 11.33 8.70 4.12
CA PHE A 293 12.61 9.21 4.57
C PHE A 293 12.75 9.04 6.08
N PRO A 294 13.78 8.33 6.56
CA PRO A 294 14.09 8.25 7.99
C PRO A 294 14.18 9.64 8.64
N ARG A 295 13.77 9.77 9.91
CA ARG A 295 13.70 11.05 10.64
C ARG A 295 15.02 11.84 10.61
N TRP A 296 16.16 11.16 10.72
CA TRP A 296 17.48 11.79 10.66
C TRP A 296 17.79 12.37 9.26
N MET A 297 17.26 11.78 8.19
CA MET A 297 17.38 12.30 6.82
C MET A 297 16.51 13.53 6.60
N LEU A 298 15.28 13.53 7.14
CA LEU A 298 14.42 14.72 7.12
C LEU A 298 15.07 15.89 7.87
N GLY A 299 15.67 15.62 9.05
CA GLY A 299 16.47 16.60 9.77
C GLY A 299 17.66 17.10 8.95
N GLY A 300 18.41 16.20 8.30
CA GLY A 300 19.51 16.56 7.40
C GLY A 300 19.09 17.39 6.19
N ALA A 301 17.95 17.05 5.57
CA ALA A 301 17.37 17.80 4.44
C ALA A 301 16.93 19.21 4.87
N LEU A 302 16.36 19.35 6.07
CA LEU A 302 15.99 20.64 6.64
C LEU A 302 17.24 21.51 6.91
N LEU A 303 18.30 20.94 7.48
CA LEU A 303 19.58 21.64 7.66
C LEU A 303 20.19 22.06 6.32
N ALA A 304 20.14 21.17 5.32
CA ALA A 304 20.59 21.48 3.97
C ALA A 304 19.77 22.61 3.33
N TRP A 305 18.45 22.63 3.56
CA TRP A 305 17.58 23.71 3.09
C TRP A 305 17.92 25.05 3.76
N PHE A 306 18.18 25.08 5.07
CA PHE A 306 18.65 26.31 5.75
C PHE A 306 20.00 26.78 5.20
N TRP A 307 20.93 25.86 4.92
CA TRP A 307 22.19 26.21 4.25
C TRP A 307 21.96 26.80 2.85
N LEU A 308 21.05 26.22 2.06
CA LEU A 308 20.65 26.75 0.76
C LEU A 308 19.97 28.11 0.90
N LEU A 309 19.15 28.34 1.93
CA LEU A 309 18.49 29.62 2.15
C LEU A 309 19.52 30.74 2.38
N ARG A 310 20.63 30.45 3.05
CA ARG A 310 21.72 31.40 3.27
C ARG A 310 22.62 31.60 2.04
N SER A 311 22.95 30.51 1.34
CA SER A 311 23.98 30.53 0.28
C SER A 311 23.40 30.72 -1.13
N HIS A 312 22.18 30.22 -1.35
CA HIS A 312 21.51 30.08 -2.63
C HIS A 312 19.99 30.30 -2.52
N TRP A 313 19.59 31.39 -1.85
CA TRP A 313 18.20 31.66 -1.43
C TRP A 313 17.16 31.53 -2.54
N ARG A 314 17.49 31.91 -3.78
CA ARG A 314 16.59 31.80 -4.95
C ARG A 314 16.17 30.36 -5.20
N LEU A 315 17.10 29.42 -5.11
CA LEU A 315 16.81 28.00 -5.25
C LEU A 315 16.07 27.47 -4.02
N ALA A 316 16.49 27.86 -2.81
CA ALA A 316 15.81 27.44 -1.57
C ALA A 316 14.33 27.82 -1.56
N LEU A 317 14.00 29.04 -2.00
CA LEU A 317 12.63 29.52 -2.16
C LEU A 317 11.88 28.71 -3.22
N ALA A 318 12.48 28.47 -4.39
CA ALA A 318 11.85 27.69 -5.45
C ALA A 318 11.53 26.25 -5.03
N LEU A 319 12.47 25.58 -4.34
CA LEU A 319 12.27 24.24 -3.79
C LEU A 319 11.16 24.26 -2.72
N PHE A 320 11.15 25.26 -1.84
CA PHE A 320 10.10 25.42 -0.83
C PHE A 320 8.72 25.64 -1.45
N LEU A 321 8.59 26.54 -2.43
CA LEU A 321 7.31 26.80 -3.11
C LEU A 321 6.80 25.57 -3.85
N SER A 322 7.69 24.84 -4.54
CA SER A 322 7.35 23.59 -5.21
C SER A 322 6.84 22.54 -4.22
N TRP A 323 7.53 22.40 -3.08
CA TRP A 323 7.16 21.47 -2.01
C TRP A 323 5.85 21.87 -1.34
N ALA A 324 5.71 23.13 -0.92
CA ALA A 324 4.55 23.62 -0.17
C ALA A 324 3.29 23.59 -1.02
N ALA A 325 3.33 24.10 -2.25
CA ALA A 325 2.16 24.13 -3.13
C ALA A 325 1.68 22.71 -3.47
N HIS A 326 2.60 21.82 -3.84
CA HIS A 326 2.25 20.45 -4.22
C HIS A 326 1.77 19.61 -3.02
N THR A 327 2.41 19.78 -1.85
CA THR A 327 1.98 19.13 -0.60
C THR A 327 0.59 19.60 -0.19
N PHE A 328 0.32 20.91 -0.27
CA PHE A 328 -0.98 21.48 0.08
C PHE A 328 -2.10 20.96 -0.83
N VAL A 329 -1.89 20.97 -2.15
CA VAL A 329 -2.89 20.44 -3.09
C VAL A 329 -3.13 18.96 -2.84
N THR A 330 -2.06 18.19 -2.60
CA THR A 330 -2.16 16.75 -2.39
C THR A 330 -2.89 16.40 -1.11
N ILE A 331 -2.57 17.05 0.02
CA ILE A 331 -3.20 16.72 1.30
C ILE A 331 -4.68 17.12 1.34
N THR A 332 -5.07 18.09 0.51
CA THR A 332 -6.45 18.58 0.39
C THR A 332 -7.25 17.89 -0.71
N TYR A 333 -6.64 17.00 -1.49
CA TYR A 333 -7.28 16.29 -2.60
C TYR A 333 -8.07 15.08 -2.09
N ARG A 334 -9.33 14.93 -2.53
CA ARG A 334 -10.15 13.73 -2.31
C ARG A 334 -9.77 12.64 -3.32
N ALA A 335 -8.55 12.14 -3.18
CA ALA A 335 -8.11 10.93 -3.87
C ALA A 335 -8.21 9.72 -2.95
N PRO A 336 -8.47 8.52 -3.50
CA PRO A 336 -8.43 7.29 -2.73
C PRO A 336 -7.03 6.94 -2.17
N GLN A 337 -5.95 7.66 -2.55
CA GLN A 337 -4.55 7.30 -2.21
C GLN A 337 -3.57 8.50 -2.23
N THR A 338 -3.64 9.40 -1.23
CA THR A 338 -2.81 10.64 -1.15
C THR A 338 -1.30 10.42 -1.29
N VAL A 339 -0.76 9.32 -0.75
CA VAL A 339 0.70 9.08 -0.69
C VAL A 339 1.40 9.11 -2.06
N GLU A 340 0.75 8.59 -3.11
CA GLU A 340 1.32 8.54 -4.46
C GLU A 340 1.25 9.89 -5.17
N TYR A 341 0.22 10.68 -4.88
CA TYR A 341 0.13 12.05 -5.39
C TYR A 341 1.20 12.96 -4.79
N LEU A 342 1.73 12.62 -3.61
CA LEU A 342 2.72 13.46 -2.92
C LEU A 342 4.13 13.35 -3.54
N MET A 343 4.37 12.38 -4.41
CA MET A 343 5.70 12.07 -4.94
C MET A 343 6.47 13.24 -5.55
N PRO A 344 5.86 14.15 -6.34
CA PRO A 344 6.58 15.33 -6.83
C PRO A 344 7.11 16.24 -5.71
N ALA A 345 6.50 16.26 -4.52
CA ALA A 345 7.02 16.97 -3.35
C ALA A 345 8.26 16.31 -2.72
N TYR A 346 8.57 15.05 -3.07
CA TYR A 346 9.80 14.39 -2.64
C TYR A 346 11.03 14.98 -3.33
N LEU A 347 10.88 15.47 -4.58
CA LEU A 347 11.99 16.01 -5.37
C LEU A 347 12.68 17.21 -4.69
N PRO A 348 11.96 18.25 -4.23
CA PRO A 348 12.58 19.33 -3.45
C PRO A 348 13.39 18.86 -2.24
N VAL A 349 12.87 17.87 -1.50
CA VAL A 349 13.52 17.33 -0.30
C VAL A 349 14.84 16.63 -0.65
N VAL A 350 14.83 15.73 -1.63
CA VAL A 350 16.04 14.97 -2.01
C VAL A 350 17.07 15.83 -2.73
N LEU A 351 16.63 16.83 -3.52
CA LEU A 351 17.53 17.80 -4.16
C LEU A 351 18.23 18.66 -3.10
N ALA A 352 17.50 19.17 -2.10
CA ALA A 352 18.10 19.90 -0.98
C ALA A 352 19.11 19.02 -0.23
N ALA A 353 18.73 17.79 0.12
CA ALA A 353 19.61 16.84 0.81
C ALA A 353 20.90 16.54 0.01
N GLY A 354 20.79 16.28 -1.30
CA GLY A 354 21.94 16.01 -2.16
C GLY A 354 22.88 17.21 -2.32
N LEU A 355 22.34 18.42 -2.45
CA LEU A 355 23.12 19.66 -2.50
C LEU A 355 23.81 19.93 -1.15
N GLY A 356 23.11 19.69 -0.04
CA GLY A 356 23.69 19.78 1.31
C GLY A 356 24.84 18.79 1.51
N LEU A 357 24.68 17.55 1.04
CA LEU A 357 25.75 16.54 1.08
C LEU A 357 26.97 16.96 0.24
N ALA A 358 26.75 17.51 -0.96
CA ALA A 358 27.83 18.06 -1.79
C ALA A 358 28.55 19.22 -1.09
N GLY A 359 27.80 20.14 -0.47
CA GLY A 359 28.33 21.24 0.33
C GLY A 359 29.14 20.76 1.53
N LEU A 360 28.62 19.80 2.29
CA LEU A 360 29.28 19.19 3.45
C LEU A 360 30.64 18.58 3.06
N LEU A 361 30.67 17.81 1.96
CA LEU A 361 31.90 17.22 1.43
C LEU A 361 32.92 18.27 0.98
N HIS A 362 32.45 19.38 0.42
CA HIS A 362 33.31 20.48 0.00
C HIS A 362 33.91 21.22 1.20
N VAL A 363 33.09 21.59 2.19
CA VAL A 363 33.56 22.21 3.45
C VAL A 363 34.56 21.29 4.16
N ALA A 364 34.28 19.98 4.21
CA ALA A 364 35.19 19.01 4.78
C ALA A 364 36.54 18.94 4.04
N HIS A 365 36.57 19.27 2.74
CA HIS A 365 37.80 19.31 1.95
C HIS A 365 38.64 20.55 2.26
N GLU A 366 38.00 21.71 2.44
CA GLU A 366 38.67 22.99 2.71
C GLU A 366 39.14 23.14 4.17
N GLN A 367 38.62 22.32 5.07
CA GLN A 367 38.92 22.42 6.48
C GLN A 367 40.39 22.07 6.82
N ARG A 368 41.09 23.01 7.48
CA ARG A 368 42.50 22.87 7.87
C ARG A 368 42.70 21.93 9.08
N ARG A 369 41.76 21.93 10.03
CA ARG A 369 41.83 21.06 11.23
C ARG A 369 41.51 19.61 10.85
N ALA A 370 42.50 18.71 11.04
CA ALA A 370 42.39 17.31 10.65
C ALA A 370 41.20 16.57 11.31
N MET A 371 40.94 16.85 12.60
CA MET A 371 39.85 16.21 13.35
C MET A 371 38.47 16.59 12.78
N SER A 372 38.21 17.88 12.55
CA SER A 372 36.96 18.36 11.93
C SER A 372 36.79 17.83 10.51
N ARG A 373 37.88 17.78 9.72
CA ARG A 373 37.87 17.20 8.37
C ARG A 373 37.49 15.72 8.37
N ARG A 374 38.04 14.92 9.31
CA ARG A 374 37.69 13.50 9.46
C ARG A 374 36.22 13.33 9.88
N GLY A 375 35.75 14.12 10.84
CA GLY A 375 34.36 14.07 11.32
C GLY A 375 33.33 14.35 10.22
N LEU A 376 33.50 15.44 9.46
CA LEU A 376 32.57 15.81 8.38
C LEU A 376 32.58 14.80 7.22
N ARG A 377 33.74 14.25 6.87
CA ARG A 377 33.84 13.16 5.89
C ARG A 377 33.16 11.89 6.38
N GLY A 378 33.37 11.53 7.65
CA GLY A 378 32.71 10.40 8.28
C GLY A 378 31.18 10.54 8.24
N ALA A 379 30.66 11.74 8.56
CA ALA A 379 29.23 12.03 8.47
C ALA A 379 28.70 11.89 7.04
N ALA A 380 29.40 12.43 6.04
CA ALA A 380 28.99 12.30 4.64
C ALA A 380 28.99 10.84 4.14
N VAL A 381 30.00 10.06 4.53
CA VAL A 381 30.06 8.62 4.22
C VAL A 381 28.93 7.87 4.93
N ALA A 382 28.66 8.17 6.20
CA ALA A 382 27.55 7.58 6.95
C ALA A 382 26.20 7.87 6.28
N ILE A 383 25.96 9.10 5.82
CA ILE A 383 24.73 9.45 5.08
C ILE A 383 24.60 8.57 3.82
N LEU A 384 25.66 8.42 3.03
CA LEU A 384 25.64 7.59 1.82
C LEU A 384 25.39 6.11 2.14
N LEU A 385 26.10 5.56 3.13
CA LEU A 385 25.96 4.16 3.54
C LEU A 385 24.57 3.88 4.12
N LEU A 386 24.03 4.78 4.95
CA LEU A 386 22.69 4.64 5.51
C LEU A 386 21.60 4.78 4.43
N SER A 387 21.82 5.61 3.41
CA SER A 387 20.91 5.72 2.25
C SER A 387 20.93 4.43 1.43
N ALA A 388 22.12 3.92 1.11
CA ALA A 388 22.30 2.67 0.36
C ALA A 388 21.81 1.44 1.16
N GLY A 389 21.98 1.43 2.48
CA GLY A 389 21.60 0.33 3.36
C GLY A 389 20.08 0.09 3.46
N GLN A 390 19.25 1.02 3.01
CA GLN A 390 17.80 0.79 2.90
C GLN A 390 17.47 -0.16 1.74
N ILE A 391 18.26 -0.15 0.66
CA ILE A 391 17.95 -0.84 -0.60
C ILE A 391 17.78 -2.36 -0.41
N PRO A 392 18.69 -3.11 0.27
CA PRO A 392 18.52 -4.55 0.42
C PRO A 392 17.28 -4.94 1.23
N ARG A 393 16.93 -4.15 2.25
CA ARG A 393 15.72 -4.37 3.07
C ARG A 393 14.45 -4.18 2.26
N ARG A 394 14.41 -3.14 1.42
CA ARG A 394 13.28 -2.88 0.52
C ARG A 394 13.22 -3.92 -0.60
N PHE A 395 14.36 -4.38 -1.09
CA PHE A 395 14.43 -5.37 -2.15
C PHE A 395 13.66 -6.64 -1.79
N SER A 396 13.82 -7.18 -0.58
CA SER A 396 13.06 -8.38 -0.16
C SER A 396 11.54 -8.15 -0.10
N ASP A 397 11.11 -6.96 0.32
CA ASP A 397 9.68 -6.59 0.35
C ASP A 397 9.09 -6.50 -1.04
N PHE A 398 9.79 -5.83 -1.96
CA PHE A 398 9.32 -5.70 -3.33
C PHE A 398 9.52 -6.97 -4.16
N MET A 399 10.41 -7.89 -3.78
CA MET A 399 10.46 -9.22 -4.37
C MET A 399 9.21 -10.05 -4.04
N LEU A 400 8.69 -9.94 -2.80
CA LEU A 400 7.42 -10.58 -2.43
C LEU A 400 6.27 -10.03 -3.28
N LEU A 401 6.17 -8.71 -3.39
CA LEU A 401 5.16 -8.05 -4.24
C LEU A 401 5.35 -8.36 -5.73
N ALA A 402 6.58 -8.60 -6.18
CA ALA A 402 6.87 -8.93 -7.58
C ALA A 402 6.31 -10.30 -7.99
N THR A 403 6.26 -11.23 -7.04
CA THR A 403 5.77 -12.61 -7.22
C THR A 403 4.32 -12.80 -6.77
N ASP A 404 3.65 -11.75 -6.30
CA ASP A 404 2.26 -11.82 -5.87
C ASP A 404 1.32 -12.11 -7.05
N THR A 405 0.43 -13.08 -6.86
CA THR A 405 -0.60 -13.51 -7.83
C THR A 405 -2.01 -13.41 -7.25
N SER A 406 -2.16 -12.80 -6.08
CA SER A 406 -3.43 -12.73 -5.32
C SER A 406 -4.59 -12.14 -6.13
N VAL A 407 -4.32 -11.14 -6.99
CA VAL A 407 -5.31 -10.53 -7.88
C VAL A 407 -5.84 -11.54 -8.88
N ARG A 408 -4.95 -12.29 -9.54
CA ARG A 408 -5.32 -13.35 -10.48
C ARG A 408 -6.09 -14.47 -9.79
N GLU A 409 -5.63 -14.90 -8.62
CA GLU A 409 -6.28 -15.95 -7.82
C GLU A 409 -7.72 -15.58 -7.45
N ARG A 410 -7.99 -14.28 -7.25
CA ARG A 410 -9.35 -13.78 -7.00
C ARG A 410 -10.21 -13.72 -8.26
N VAL A 411 -9.70 -13.20 -9.38
CA VAL A 411 -10.56 -12.87 -10.52
C VAL A 411 -10.62 -13.95 -11.62
N ALA A 412 -9.55 -14.72 -11.82
CA ALA A 412 -9.52 -15.75 -12.86
C ALA A 412 -10.57 -16.85 -12.65
N PRO A 413 -10.85 -17.33 -11.41
CA PRO A 413 -11.90 -18.33 -11.21
C PRO A 413 -13.30 -17.82 -11.55
N LEU A 414 -13.58 -16.51 -11.42
CA LEU A 414 -14.87 -15.94 -11.81
C LEU A 414 -15.10 -16.10 -13.32
N LEU A 415 -14.09 -15.79 -14.14
CA LEU A 415 -14.16 -15.97 -15.60
C LEU A 415 -14.19 -17.46 -15.99
N ALA A 416 -13.45 -18.30 -15.27
CA ALA A 416 -13.36 -19.72 -15.59
C ALA A 416 -14.64 -20.51 -15.22
N ALA A 417 -15.33 -20.11 -14.15
CA ALA A 417 -16.57 -20.76 -13.69
C ALA A 417 -17.82 -20.22 -14.41
N ALA A 418 -17.76 -19.00 -14.93
CA ALA A 418 -18.89 -18.37 -15.62
C ALA A 418 -19.20 -19.08 -16.95
N PRO A 419 -20.46 -19.52 -17.18
CA PRO A 419 -20.85 -20.08 -18.48
C PRO A 419 -20.86 -18.99 -19.57
N PRO A 420 -20.93 -19.38 -20.86
CA PRO A 420 -21.17 -18.42 -21.94
C PRO A 420 -22.41 -17.55 -21.67
N ASP A 421 -22.35 -16.29 -22.08
CA ASP A 421 -23.37 -15.26 -21.88
C ASP A 421 -23.63 -14.84 -20.42
N ALA A 422 -22.83 -15.33 -19.46
CA ALA A 422 -22.88 -14.86 -18.07
C ALA A 422 -22.55 -13.37 -17.93
N LEU A 423 -23.00 -12.77 -16.83
CA LEU A 423 -22.70 -11.39 -16.44
C LEU A 423 -21.92 -11.38 -15.12
N ILE A 424 -20.76 -10.74 -15.12
CA ILE A 424 -19.97 -10.45 -13.92
C ILE A 424 -20.09 -8.95 -13.63
N LEU A 425 -20.75 -8.60 -12.54
CA LEU A 425 -20.77 -7.24 -12.00
C LEU A 425 -19.55 -7.04 -11.10
N ALA A 426 -18.72 -6.04 -11.42
CA ALA A 426 -17.49 -5.76 -10.69
C ALA A 426 -17.32 -4.26 -10.42
N ASP A 427 -16.81 -3.87 -9.26
CA ASP A 427 -16.31 -2.50 -9.07
C ASP A 427 -14.98 -2.31 -9.80
N TRP A 428 -14.48 -1.07 -9.85
CA TRP A 428 -13.30 -0.69 -10.60
C TRP A 428 -12.05 -1.48 -10.22
N ARG A 429 -11.93 -1.89 -8.94
CA ARG A 429 -10.76 -2.65 -8.48
C ARG A 429 -10.65 -3.99 -9.19
N TRP A 430 -11.78 -4.64 -9.47
CA TRP A 430 -11.84 -6.01 -10.00
C TRP A 430 -12.24 -6.07 -11.48
N ALA A 431 -12.99 -5.11 -12.00
CA ALA A 431 -13.36 -5.04 -13.42
C ALA A 431 -12.12 -4.94 -14.32
N THR A 432 -11.13 -4.13 -13.94
CA THR A 432 -9.94 -3.89 -14.78
C THR A 432 -9.07 -5.14 -14.95
N PRO A 433 -8.69 -5.93 -13.92
CA PRO A 433 -7.95 -7.16 -14.14
C PRO A 433 -8.75 -8.26 -14.86
N LEU A 434 -10.08 -8.32 -14.67
CA LEU A 434 -10.95 -9.22 -15.45
C LEU A 434 -10.85 -8.92 -16.95
N TRP A 435 -10.98 -7.66 -17.35
CA TRP A 435 -10.83 -7.23 -18.74
C TRP A 435 -9.41 -7.45 -19.28
N VAL A 436 -8.37 -7.30 -18.46
CA VAL A 436 -6.98 -7.60 -18.86
C VAL A 436 -6.85 -9.09 -19.23
N LEU A 437 -7.41 -9.99 -18.42
CA LEU A 437 -7.36 -11.43 -18.70
C LEU A 437 -8.10 -11.79 -19.98
N GLN A 438 -9.30 -11.24 -20.21
CA GLN A 438 -10.03 -11.39 -21.47
C GLN A 438 -9.18 -10.88 -22.65
N GLN A 439 -8.69 -9.64 -22.58
CA GLN A 439 -8.00 -8.99 -23.68
C GLN A 439 -6.62 -9.60 -24.02
N THR A 440 -5.90 -10.12 -23.03
CA THR A 440 -4.51 -10.57 -23.20
C THR A 440 -4.35 -12.09 -23.22
N GLU A 441 -5.29 -12.83 -22.64
CA GLU A 441 -5.23 -14.29 -22.50
C GLU A 441 -6.45 -15.00 -23.09
N GLY A 442 -7.52 -14.30 -23.47
CA GLY A 442 -8.74 -14.89 -24.02
C GLY A 442 -9.60 -15.62 -22.98
N LEU A 443 -9.36 -15.37 -21.68
CA LEU A 443 -10.04 -16.09 -20.61
C LEU A 443 -11.46 -15.54 -20.42
N GLY A 444 -12.47 -16.36 -20.68
CA GLY A 444 -13.87 -15.96 -20.50
C GLY A 444 -14.37 -14.96 -21.54
N ASP A 445 -13.90 -15.05 -22.80
CA ASP A 445 -14.30 -14.12 -23.88
C ASP A 445 -15.80 -14.10 -24.17
N ALA A 446 -16.52 -15.17 -23.83
CA ALA A 446 -17.98 -15.26 -23.95
C ALA A 446 -18.73 -14.71 -22.73
N VAL A 447 -18.03 -14.14 -21.74
CA VAL A 447 -18.60 -13.60 -20.50
C VAL A 447 -18.57 -12.08 -20.54
N GLU A 448 -19.66 -11.44 -20.16
CA GLU A 448 -19.69 -9.98 -20.03
C GLU A 448 -19.21 -9.58 -18.64
N VAL A 449 -18.25 -8.66 -18.57
CA VAL A 449 -17.81 -8.03 -17.33
C VAL A 449 -18.27 -6.58 -17.35
N ALA A 450 -19.19 -6.22 -16.45
CA ALA A 450 -19.77 -4.89 -16.35
C ALA A 450 -19.28 -4.16 -15.10
N TYR A 451 -18.75 -2.96 -15.30
CA TYR A 451 -18.32 -2.08 -14.22
C TYR A 451 -19.53 -1.42 -13.54
N VAL A 452 -19.65 -1.62 -12.23
CA VAL A 452 -20.62 -0.93 -11.37
C VAL A 452 -19.95 0.29 -10.73
N TYR A 453 -20.46 1.48 -11.05
CA TYR A 453 -19.94 2.75 -10.53
C TYR A 453 -20.93 3.42 -9.56
N PRO A 454 -20.46 4.22 -8.59
CA PRO A 454 -21.34 4.98 -7.71
C PRO A 454 -22.21 5.97 -8.48
N VAL A 455 -23.51 6.03 -8.15
CA VAL A 455 -24.47 6.99 -8.71
C VAL A 455 -24.81 8.03 -7.65
N ALA A 456 -24.70 9.31 -8.01
CA ALA A 456 -24.93 10.39 -7.06
C ALA A 456 -26.38 10.38 -6.56
N GLY A 457 -26.55 10.35 -5.23
CA GLY A 457 -27.87 10.32 -4.59
C GLY A 457 -28.44 8.92 -4.37
N GLU A 458 -27.76 7.87 -4.81
CA GLU A 458 -28.14 6.48 -4.57
C GLU A 458 -27.13 5.79 -3.66
N GLU A 459 -27.63 4.95 -2.76
CA GLU A 459 -26.79 4.06 -1.98
C GLU A 459 -26.08 3.08 -2.90
N TYR A 460 -24.78 2.88 -2.70
CA TYR A 460 -23.98 2.09 -3.65
C TYR A 460 -24.52 0.67 -3.79
N GLU A 461 -24.93 0.03 -2.69
CA GLU A 461 -25.56 -1.30 -2.70
C GLU A 461 -26.85 -1.35 -3.54
N GLN A 462 -27.65 -0.28 -3.56
CA GLN A 462 -28.87 -0.22 -4.37
C GLN A 462 -28.57 -0.16 -5.87
N VAL A 463 -27.48 0.52 -6.24
CA VAL A 463 -26.99 0.50 -7.63
C VAL A 463 -26.62 -0.93 -8.04
N TRP A 464 -25.94 -1.68 -7.15
CA TRP A 464 -25.61 -3.08 -7.40
C TRP A 464 -26.86 -3.96 -7.55
N LEU A 465 -27.84 -3.81 -6.65
CA LEU A 465 -29.10 -4.57 -6.71
C LEU A 465 -29.84 -4.28 -8.03
N ALA A 466 -29.99 -3.02 -8.42
CA ALA A 466 -30.68 -2.66 -9.66
C ALA A 466 -30.01 -3.25 -10.90
N ARG A 467 -28.67 -3.32 -10.91
CA ARG A 467 -27.90 -3.96 -12.01
C ARG A 467 -28.05 -5.48 -12.00
N ALA A 468 -28.13 -6.10 -10.83
CA ALA A 468 -28.37 -7.52 -10.68
C ALA A 468 -29.78 -7.92 -11.16
N GLU A 469 -30.81 -7.16 -10.78
CA GLU A 469 -32.18 -7.37 -11.25
C GLU A 469 -32.32 -7.18 -12.77
N GLY A 470 -31.53 -6.25 -13.34
CA GLY A 470 -31.45 -6.02 -14.78
C GLY A 470 -30.78 -7.15 -15.59
N ALA A 471 -30.15 -8.14 -14.93
CA ALA A 471 -29.46 -9.24 -15.61
C ALA A 471 -30.42 -10.27 -16.25
N GLY A 472 -31.69 -10.29 -15.85
CA GLY A 472 -32.68 -11.24 -16.34
C GLY A 472 -32.33 -12.70 -15.98
N GLU A 473 -32.38 -13.60 -16.95
CA GLU A 473 -32.11 -15.04 -16.76
C GLU A 473 -30.63 -15.43 -16.86
N ARG A 474 -29.73 -14.46 -17.06
CA ARG A 474 -28.29 -14.73 -17.22
C ARG A 474 -27.69 -15.25 -15.92
N ALA A 475 -26.71 -16.14 -16.03
CA ALA A 475 -25.89 -16.50 -14.88
C ALA A 475 -25.14 -15.26 -14.37
N LEU A 476 -25.36 -14.93 -13.09
CA LEU A 476 -24.91 -13.68 -12.51
C LEU A 476 -23.81 -13.91 -11.47
N PHE A 477 -22.74 -13.14 -11.58
CA PHE A 477 -21.64 -13.10 -10.63
C PHE A 477 -21.41 -11.68 -10.14
N VAL A 478 -20.97 -11.52 -8.90
CA VAL A 478 -20.69 -10.22 -8.26
C VAL A 478 -19.38 -10.27 -7.48
N THR A 479 -18.64 -9.16 -7.44
CA THR A 479 -17.39 -9.06 -6.65
C THR A 479 -17.60 -8.48 -5.24
N HIS A 480 -18.83 -8.12 -4.88
CA HIS A 480 -19.19 -7.60 -3.56
C HIS A 480 -20.00 -8.62 -2.74
N ALA A 481 -19.82 -8.59 -1.42
CA ALA A 481 -20.45 -9.52 -0.49
C ALA A 481 -21.89 -9.14 -0.06
N TYR A 482 -22.62 -8.39 -0.89
CA TYR A 482 -23.98 -7.95 -0.58
C TYR A 482 -24.96 -9.13 -0.44
N ARG A 483 -25.96 -8.97 0.42
CA ARG A 483 -27.02 -9.97 0.66
C ARG A 483 -28.37 -9.34 0.35
N TRP A 484 -29.08 -9.90 -0.61
CA TRP A 484 -30.38 -9.39 -1.05
C TRP A 484 -31.47 -10.42 -0.80
N GLN A 485 -32.65 -9.93 -0.46
CA GLN A 485 -33.82 -10.78 -0.31
C GLN A 485 -34.18 -11.44 -1.66
N GLY A 486 -34.52 -12.72 -1.64
CA GLY A 486 -34.84 -13.48 -2.86
C GLY A 486 -33.63 -14.01 -3.62
N TRP A 487 -32.42 -13.80 -3.11
CA TRP A 487 -31.18 -14.32 -3.69
C TRP A 487 -30.37 -15.11 -2.66
N THR A 488 -29.78 -16.21 -3.10
CA THR A 488 -28.71 -16.91 -2.38
C THR A 488 -27.41 -16.78 -3.18
N ARG A 489 -26.27 -16.78 -2.48
CA ARG A 489 -24.97 -16.50 -3.09
C ARG A 489 -23.96 -17.57 -2.72
N ALA A 490 -23.27 -18.13 -3.72
CA ALA A 490 -22.19 -19.09 -3.49
C ALA A 490 -20.83 -18.41 -3.76
N PRO A 491 -19.85 -18.52 -2.87
CA PRO A 491 -18.50 -18.03 -3.13
C PRO A 491 -17.84 -18.73 -4.33
N VAL A 492 -17.24 -17.95 -5.22
CA VAL A 492 -16.47 -18.40 -6.39
C VAL A 492 -15.28 -17.46 -6.59
N GLY A 493 -14.05 -17.99 -6.52
CA GLY A 493 -12.85 -17.16 -6.55
C GLY A 493 -12.88 -16.09 -5.45
N GLY A 494 -12.67 -14.83 -5.83
CA GLY A 494 -12.76 -13.67 -4.94
C GLY A 494 -14.12 -12.99 -4.92
N GLY A 495 -15.16 -13.58 -5.52
CA GLY A 495 -16.51 -13.04 -5.58
C GLY A 495 -17.58 -14.11 -5.32
N TYR A 496 -18.76 -13.90 -5.90
CA TYR A 496 -19.94 -14.72 -5.64
C TYR A 496 -20.72 -14.99 -6.92
N GLN A 497 -21.24 -16.21 -7.06
CA GLN A 497 -22.31 -16.52 -8.00
C GLN A 497 -23.66 -16.33 -7.30
N LEU A 498 -24.58 -15.61 -7.94
CA LEU A 498 -25.91 -15.36 -7.42
C LEU A 498 -26.92 -16.32 -8.03
N PHE A 499 -27.83 -16.81 -7.18
CA PHE A 499 -28.94 -17.68 -7.56
C PHE A 499 -30.24 -17.10 -7.02
N ILE A 500 -31.30 -17.18 -7.82
CA ILE A 500 -32.64 -16.82 -7.37
C ILE A 500 -33.10 -17.89 -6.35
N SER A 501 -33.52 -17.43 -5.17
CA SER A 501 -34.07 -18.29 -4.14
C SER A 501 -35.50 -18.76 -4.49
N PRO A 502 -35.88 -20.01 -4.17
CA PRO A 502 -35.10 -21.00 -3.44
C PRO A 502 -34.22 -21.88 -4.36
N LEU A 503 -32.94 -22.01 -4.02
CA LEU A 503 -32.04 -22.96 -4.67
C LEU A 503 -32.27 -24.36 -4.08
N LYS A 504 -32.65 -25.34 -4.93
CA LYS A 504 -33.03 -26.69 -4.47
C LYS A 504 -31.97 -27.77 -4.65
N LYS A 505 -30.95 -27.50 -5.47
CA LYS A 505 -29.87 -28.46 -5.77
C LYS A 505 -28.53 -27.74 -5.71
N LEU A 506 -27.57 -28.32 -5.00
CA LEU A 506 -26.20 -27.80 -4.93
C LEU A 506 -25.55 -27.96 -6.31
N PRO A 507 -25.17 -26.86 -7.00
CA PRO A 507 -24.53 -26.96 -8.30
C PRO A 507 -23.15 -27.60 -8.17
N SER A 508 -22.89 -28.64 -8.97
CA SER A 508 -21.64 -29.43 -8.92
C SER A 508 -20.41 -28.62 -9.33
N GLU A 509 -20.60 -27.64 -10.21
CA GLU A 509 -19.60 -26.71 -10.73
C GLU A 509 -18.98 -25.82 -9.65
N LEU A 510 -19.63 -25.66 -8.50
CA LEU A 510 -19.08 -24.91 -7.37
C LEU A 510 -17.94 -25.65 -6.66
N GLY A 511 -17.76 -26.95 -6.90
CA GLY A 511 -16.59 -27.70 -6.40
C GLY A 511 -16.56 -27.90 -4.88
N TYR A 512 -17.71 -27.92 -4.21
CA TYR A 512 -17.80 -28.28 -2.80
C TYR A 512 -17.49 -29.77 -2.59
N LEU A 513 -16.73 -30.09 -1.55
CA LEU A 513 -16.52 -31.46 -1.11
C LEU A 513 -17.81 -31.97 -0.43
N PRO A 514 -18.35 -33.13 -0.84
CA PRO A 514 -19.57 -33.66 -0.23
C PRO A 514 -19.40 -33.90 1.27
N LEU A 515 -20.40 -33.48 2.05
CA LEU A 515 -20.46 -33.71 3.50
C LEU A 515 -21.92 -33.79 3.93
N GLU A 516 -22.40 -35.01 4.12
CA GLU A 516 -23.77 -35.25 4.57
C GLU A 516 -23.80 -35.38 6.10
N ALA A 517 -24.23 -34.30 6.78
CA ALA A 517 -24.45 -34.29 8.22
C ALA A 517 -25.74 -33.53 8.55
N GLY A 518 -26.69 -34.18 9.23
CA GLY A 518 -28.01 -33.60 9.52
C GLY A 518 -28.27 -33.43 11.02
N TRP A 519 -28.76 -32.26 11.42
CA TRP A 519 -28.94 -31.84 12.82
C TRP A 519 -30.31 -31.18 13.05
N LYS A 520 -31.39 -31.92 12.84
CA LYS A 520 -32.82 -31.50 12.92
C LYS A 520 -33.20 -30.31 12.03
N ALA A 521 -32.70 -29.11 12.31
CA ALA A 521 -33.04 -27.86 11.61
C ALA A 521 -32.13 -27.59 10.40
N VAL A 522 -30.91 -28.15 10.39
CA VAL A 522 -29.89 -27.89 9.37
C VAL A 522 -29.30 -29.20 8.87
N GLN A 523 -29.12 -29.32 7.56
CA GLN A 523 -28.35 -30.38 6.90
C GLN A 523 -27.19 -29.78 6.13
N LEU A 524 -25.96 -30.18 6.44
CA LEU A 524 -24.81 -29.90 5.61
C LEU A 524 -24.87 -30.75 4.35
N LEU A 525 -24.51 -30.13 3.22
CA LEU A 525 -24.43 -30.75 1.90
C LEU A 525 -22.98 -30.84 1.41
N GLY A 526 -22.16 -29.85 1.77
CA GLY A 526 -20.76 -29.84 1.40
C GLY A 526 -19.98 -28.71 2.04
N TYR A 527 -18.65 -28.79 1.93
CA TYR A 527 -17.74 -27.77 2.45
C TYR A 527 -16.59 -27.47 1.49
N ARG A 528 -15.95 -26.31 1.69
CA ARG A 528 -14.72 -25.91 1.03
C ARG A 528 -13.85 -25.18 2.04
N VAL A 529 -12.54 -25.40 2.00
CA VAL A 529 -11.59 -24.69 2.86
C VAL A 529 -10.59 -23.98 1.96
N THR A 530 -10.36 -22.69 2.22
CA THR A 530 -9.39 -21.86 1.52
C THR A 530 -8.48 -21.14 2.50
N GLY A 531 -7.29 -20.77 2.05
CA GLY A 531 -6.24 -20.15 2.88
C GLY A 531 -5.22 -21.16 3.41
N ASP A 532 -4.16 -20.65 4.01
CA ASP A 532 -3.05 -21.46 4.52
C ASP A 532 -3.14 -21.62 6.04
N ALA A 533 -3.12 -22.86 6.51
CA ALA A 533 -3.01 -23.18 7.93
C ALA A 533 -1.56 -22.88 8.39
N ARG A 534 -1.32 -21.68 8.89
CA ARG A 534 -0.04 -21.27 9.47
C ARG A 534 -0.24 -20.26 10.60
N PRO A 535 0.72 -20.11 11.54
CA PRO A 535 0.58 -19.19 12.66
C PRO A 535 0.30 -17.75 12.19
N GLY A 536 -0.76 -17.13 12.69
CA GLY A 536 -1.23 -15.80 12.27
C GLY A 536 -2.00 -15.75 10.94
N GLY A 537 -2.05 -16.86 10.19
CA GLY A 537 -2.86 -16.96 8.98
C GLY A 537 -4.36 -17.02 9.28
N THR A 538 -5.18 -17.01 8.25
CA THR A 538 -6.63 -17.18 8.36
C THR A 538 -7.08 -18.31 7.44
N LEU A 539 -7.83 -19.27 7.99
CA LEU A 539 -8.56 -20.25 7.20
C LEU A 539 -9.98 -19.76 6.99
N GLU A 540 -10.49 -19.89 5.78
CA GLU A 540 -11.89 -19.61 5.46
C GLU A 540 -12.59 -20.93 5.14
N VAL A 541 -13.68 -21.20 5.87
CA VAL A 541 -14.50 -22.40 5.70
C VAL A 541 -15.83 -21.97 5.11
N GLN A 542 -16.13 -22.50 3.93
CA GLN A 542 -17.39 -22.27 3.23
C GLN A 542 -18.25 -23.51 3.38
N LEU A 543 -19.47 -23.34 3.85
CA LEU A 543 -20.45 -24.41 4.08
C LEU A 543 -21.63 -24.23 3.14
N ALA A 544 -22.02 -25.29 2.44
CA ALA A 544 -23.30 -25.40 1.76
C ALA A 544 -24.24 -26.21 2.66
N TRP A 545 -25.38 -25.64 3.02
CA TRP A 545 -26.33 -26.23 3.95
C TRP A 545 -27.76 -26.02 3.51
N GLN A 546 -28.67 -26.87 3.98
CA GLN A 546 -30.09 -26.85 3.69
C GLN A 546 -30.90 -26.80 4.98
N ALA A 547 -31.95 -25.98 5.01
CA ALA A 547 -32.91 -26.00 6.12
C ALA A 547 -33.80 -27.25 6.01
N THR A 548 -33.82 -28.10 7.03
CA THR A 548 -34.58 -29.37 7.01
C THR A 548 -35.88 -29.33 7.83
N GLY A 549 -36.13 -28.24 8.55
CA GLY A 549 -37.34 -28.05 9.35
C GLY A 549 -37.52 -26.58 9.77
N PRO A 550 -38.52 -26.28 10.63
CA PRO A 550 -38.73 -24.93 11.17
C PRO A 550 -37.49 -24.42 11.90
N GLN A 551 -37.10 -23.17 11.66
CA GLN A 551 -35.95 -22.51 12.29
C GLN A 551 -36.37 -21.82 13.59
N GLU A 552 -37.09 -22.54 14.45
CA GLU A 552 -37.59 -22.06 15.73
C GLU A 552 -37.22 -23.05 16.85
N PRO A 553 -36.22 -22.73 17.69
CA PRO A 553 -35.40 -21.52 17.68
C PRO A 553 -34.38 -21.47 16.53
N PRO A 554 -33.97 -20.28 16.08
CA PRO A 554 -33.05 -20.11 14.96
C PRO A 554 -31.65 -20.63 15.30
N PRO A 555 -31.07 -21.53 14.47
CA PRO A 555 -29.77 -22.12 14.75
C PRO A 555 -28.62 -21.18 14.40
N SER A 556 -27.45 -21.51 14.95
CA SER A 556 -26.16 -20.96 14.55
C SER A 556 -25.26 -22.08 14.08
N LEU A 557 -24.46 -21.83 13.04
CA LEU A 557 -23.35 -22.70 12.66
C LEU A 557 -22.10 -22.27 13.41
N THR A 558 -21.35 -23.25 13.89
CA THR A 558 -20.04 -23.04 14.51
C THR A 558 -19.00 -23.85 13.74
N VAL A 559 -17.83 -23.24 13.53
CA VAL A 559 -16.65 -23.97 13.08
C VAL A 559 -15.56 -23.76 14.10
N ARG A 560 -14.99 -24.86 14.58
CA ARG A 560 -13.92 -24.89 15.56
C ARG A 560 -12.67 -25.47 14.91
N LEU A 561 -11.54 -24.79 15.08
CA LEU A 561 -10.24 -25.29 14.71
C LEU A 561 -9.54 -25.85 15.95
N LEU A 562 -9.19 -27.12 15.90
CA LEU A 562 -8.53 -27.84 16.97
C LEU A 562 -7.08 -28.15 16.57
N ASP A 563 -6.19 -28.22 17.54
CA ASP A 563 -4.84 -28.74 17.32
C ASP A 563 -4.81 -30.28 17.23
N ALA A 564 -3.63 -30.85 16.98
CA ALA A 564 -3.46 -32.29 16.90
C ALA A 564 -3.79 -33.04 18.21
N GLY A 565 -3.77 -32.35 19.36
CA GLY A 565 -4.15 -32.88 20.67
C GLY A 565 -5.64 -32.70 21.01
N GLY A 566 -6.41 -32.03 20.15
CA GLY A 566 -7.82 -31.72 20.36
C GLY A 566 -8.09 -30.43 21.14
N ALA A 567 -7.06 -29.62 21.44
CA ALA A 567 -7.26 -28.33 22.08
C ALA A 567 -7.80 -27.29 21.09
N LEU A 568 -8.75 -26.47 21.53
CA LEU A 568 -9.33 -25.41 20.71
C LEU A 568 -8.31 -24.31 20.44
N LEU A 569 -8.03 -24.06 19.15
CA LEU A 569 -7.18 -22.96 18.70
C LEU A 569 -7.98 -21.68 18.44
N THR A 570 -9.09 -21.81 17.72
CA THR A 570 -9.97 -20.69 17.34
C THR A 570 -11.34 -21.23 16.95
N ASN A 571 -12.37 -20.38 17.00
CA ASN A 571 -13.71 -20.70 16.50
C ASN A 571 -14.33 -19.49 15.81
N SER A 572 -15.31 -19.77 14.98
CA SER A 572 -16.12 -18.77 14.29
C SER A 572 -17.56 -19.26 14.26
N ASP A 573 -18.49 -18.35 14.54
CA ASP A 573 -19.91 -18.64 14.70
C ASP A 573 -20.72 -17.72 13.79
N GLN A 574 -21.71 -18.29 13.11
CA GLN A 574 -22.65 -17.55 12.27
C GLN A 574 -24.09 -17.90 12.67
N PHE A 575 -24.80 -16.90 13.18
CA PHE A 575 -26.25 -16.97 13.37
C PHE A 575 -26.96 -17.05 12.01
N LEU A 576 -27.86 -18.01 11.84
CA LEU A 576 -28.52 -18.28 10.56
C LEU A 576 -29.87 -17.58 10.38
N GLY A 577 -30.43 -16.99 11.44
CA GLY A 577 -31.77 -16.40 11.39
C GLY A 577 -32.89 -17.45 11.40
N GLY A 578 -34.13 -16.96 11.34
CA GLY A 578 -35.35 -17.79 11.33
C GLY A 578 -36.05 -17.84 9.96
N ASP A 579 -35.47 -17.15 8.98
CA ASP A 579 -36.02 -16.83 7.67
C ASP A 579 -35.67 -17.87 6.58
N ALA A 580 -34.83 -18.86 6.90
CA ALA A 580 -34.49 -19.93 5.96
C ALA A 580 -35.70 -20.84 5.69
N VAL A 581 -36.06 -20.98 4.40
CA VAL A 581 -37.20 -21.80 3.97
C VAL A 581 -36.80 -23.27 3.88
N GLY A 582 -37.66 -24.18 4.36
CA GLY A 582 -37.42 -25.62 4.30
C GLY A 582 -37.10 -26.11 2.87
N GLY A 583 -35.99 -26.83 2.72
CA GLY A 583 -35.50 -27.34 1.44
C GLY A 583 -34.65 -26.36 0.63
N GLU A 584 -34.50 -25.11 1.06
CA GLU A 584 -33.61 -24.13 0.43
C GLU A 584 -32.15 -24.36 0.80
N ILE A 585 -31.27 -24.27 -0.19
CA ILE A 585 -29.82 -24.33 -0.03
C ILE A 585 -29.26 -22.92 0.16
N SER A 586 -28.51 -22.78 1.25
CA SER A 586 -27.82 -21.57 1.66
C SER A 586 -26.34 -21.82 1.80
N PHE A 587 -25.57 -20.74 1.70
CA PHE A 587 -24.12 -20.77 1.83
C PHE A 587 -23.67 -19.91 3.00
N THR A 588 -22.62 -20.32 3.68
CA THR A 588 -22.06 -19.56 4.79
C THR A 588 -20.54 -19.62 4.76
N GLU A 589 -19.91 -18.47 4.95
CA GLU A 589 -18.46 -18.30 5.00
C GLU A 589 -18.07 -17.99 6.44
N LEU A 590 -17.13 -18.73 7.01
CA LEU A 590 -16.60 -18.50 8.34
C LEU A 590 -15.08 -18.36 8.28
N SER A 591 -14.55 -17.23 8.74
CA SER A 591 -13.11 -16.99 8.85
C SER A 591 -12.61 -17.40 10.25
N LEU A 592 -11.52 -18.16 10.27
CA LEU A 592 -10.86 -18.71 11.45
C LEU A 592 -9.42 -18.17 11.51
N PRO A 593 -9.18 -17.06 12.22
CA PRO A 593 -7.82 -16.55 12.41
C PRO A 593 -7.04 -17.50 13.33
N LEU A 594 -5.86 -17.91 12.91
CA LEU A 594 -5.01 -18.83 13.67
C LEU A 594 -4.14 -18.07 14.67
N PRO A 595 -3.95 -18.60 15.90
CA PRO A 595 -3.02 -18.01 16.87
C PRO A 595 -1.60 -17.88 16.31
N LEU A 596 -0.91 -16.81 16.71
CA LEU A 596 0.43 -16.47 16.19
C LEU A 596 1.56 -17.37 16.68
N GLU A 597 1.35 -18.07 17.79
CA GLU A 597 2.43 -18.76 18.51
C GLU A 597 2.30 -20.28 18.48
N THR A 598 1.15 -20.77 18.00
CA THR A 598 0.81 -22.18 18.01
C THR A 598 1.13 -22.82 16.67
N CYS A 599 1.81 -23.97 16.70
CA CYS A 599 1.90 -24.86 15.55
C CYS A 599 1.78 -26.32 16.04
N SER A 600 0.91 -27.09 15.41
CA SER A 600 0.64 -28.49 15.77
C SER A 600 0.95 -29.49 14.65
N GLY A 601 1.53 -29.04 13.54
CA GLY A 601 1.83 -29.86 12.36
C GLY A 601 0.58 -30.23 11.54
N ASN A 602 -0.51 -30.64 12.21
CA ASN A 602 -1.85 -30.78 11.64
C ASN A 602 -2.86 -30.07 12.54
N VAL A 603 -3.93 -29.56 11.93
CA VAL A 603 -5.09 -28.99 12.61
C VAL A 603 -6.35 -29.70 12.11
N ARG A 604 -7.38 -29.71 12.95
CA ARG A 604 -8.65 -30.39 12.67
C ARG A 604 -9.80 -29.40 12.72
N LEU A 605 -10.66 -29.43 11.72
CA LEU A 605 -11.88 -28.63 11.71
C LEU A 605 -13.05 -29.46 12.24
N MET A 606 -13.85 -28.84 13.09
CA MET A 606 -15.12 -29.40 13.55
C MET A 606 -16.22 -28.40 13.24
N VAL A 607 -17.23 -28.85 12.50
CA VAL A 607 -18.41 -28.04 12.16
C VAL A 607 -19.56 -28.53 13.01
N GLY A 608 -20.31 -27.62 13.63
CA GLY A 608 -21.49 -27.97 14.40
C GLY A 608 -22.61 -26.95 14.23
N ALA A 609 -23.76 -27.29 14.80
CA ALA A 609 -24.89 -26.38 14.92
C ALA A 609 -25.40 -26.34 16.36
N TYR A 610 -25.89 -25.19 16.79
CA TYR A 610 -26.51 -25.02 18.11
C TYR A 610 -27.64 -24.01 18.06
N THR A 611 -28.53 -24.05 19.06
CA THR A 611 -29.51 -23.00 19.33
C THR A 611 -29.20 -22.34 20.68
N VAL A 612 -29.68 -21.10 20.87
CA VAL A 612 -29.62 -20.41 22.16
C VAL A 612 -31.04 -20.27 22.68
N GLU A 613 -31.34 -20.93 23.80
CA GLU A 613 -32.65 -20.92 24.44
C GLU A 613 -32.48 -20.47 25.88
N GLU A 614 -33.17 -19.40 26.28
CA GLU A 614 -33.07 -18.83 27.62
C GLU A 614 -31.62 -18.52 28.07
N GLY A 615 -30.76 -18.15 27.11
CA GLY A 615 -29.34 -17.87 27.36
C GLY A 615 -28.45 -19.12 27.46
N VAL A 616 -28.99 -20.31 27.21
CA VAL A 616 -28.26 -21.58 27.24
C VAL A 616 -28.04 -22.12 25.84
N PHE A 617 -26.79 -22.52 25.54
CA PHE A 617 -26.43 -23.19 24.30
C PHE A 617 -26.94 -24.63 24.28
N LYS A 618 -27.76 -24.98 23.29
CA LYS A 618 -28.19 -26.36 23.02
C LYS A 618 -27.53 -26.87 21.74
N ASN A 619 -26.64 -27.85 21.89
CA ASN A 619 -25.97 -28.48 20.75
C ASN A 619 -26.98 -29.30 19.92
N LEU A 620 -27.02 -29.06 18.60
CA LEU A 620 -27.83 -29.82 17.65
C LEU A 620 -27.05 -30.98 17.02
N GLY A 621 -25.72 -30.90 17.01
CA GLY A 621 -24.80 -31.92 16.52
C GLY A 621 -23.53 -31.30 15.93
N GLU A 622 -22.54 -32.15 15.71
CA GLU A 622 -21.24 -31.79 15.16
C GLU A 622 -20.67 -32.89 14.27
N VAL A 623 -19.78 -32.49 13.36
CA VAL A 623 -19.04 -33.38 12.46
C VAL A 623 -17.60 -32.89 12.36
N THR A 624 -16.66 -33.83 12.38
CA THR A 624 -15.23 -33.56 12.21
C THR A 624 -14.85 -33.71 10.74
N LEU A 625 -14.13 -32.72 10.21
CA LEU A 625 -13.58 -32.75 8.85
C LEU A 625 -12.17 -33.39 8.85
N PRO A 626 -11.66 -33.82 7.67
CA PRO A 626 -10.30 -34.32 7.55
C PRO A 626 -9.25 -33.35 8.08
N ASP A 627 -8.16 -33.90 8.62
CA ASP A 627 -7.04 -33.11 9.14
C ASP A 627 -6.37 -32.30 8.02
N ILE A 628 -6.00 -31.05 8.34
CA ILE A 628 -5.34 -30.11 7.44
C ILE A 628 -3.88 -29.95 7.89
N PRO A 629 -2.89 -30.10 6.99
CA PRO A 629 -1.50 -29.84 7.33
C PRO A 629 -1.29 -28.36 7.67
N MET A 630 -0.63 -28.10 8.79
CA MET A 630 -0.27 -26.77 9.26
C MET A 630 1.22 -26.54 9.08
N SER A 631 1.61 -25.49 8.36
CA SER A 631 3.02 -25.12 8.25
C SER A 631 3.46 -24.40 9.53
N CYS A 632 4.64 -24.74 10.06
CA CYS A 632 5.22 -24.06 11.22
C CYS A 632 6.10 -22.87 10.81
N GLU A 633 5.67 -22.12 9.81
CA GLU A 633 6.34 -20.90 9.37
C GLU A 633 5.77 -19.69 10.11
N PHE A 634 6.49 -19.24 11.14
CA PHE A 634 6.07 -18.14 11.99
C PHE A 634 6.34 -16.78 11.32
N PRO A 635 5.41 -15.81 11.46
CA PRO A 635 5.63 -14.47 10.93
C PRO A 635 6.68 -13.72 11.75
N THR A 636 7.48 -12.92 11.05
CA THR A 636 8.42 -11.99 11.70
C THR A 636 7.69 -10.69 12.05
N LEU A 637 7.01 -10.67 13.20
CA LEU A 637 6.33 -9.47 13.69
C LEU A 637 7.34 -8.32 13.88
N PRO A 638 6.96 -7.04 13.69
CA PRO A 638 7.83 -5.89 13.92
C PRO A 638 7.97 -5.60 15.43
N THR A 639 8.91 -4.75 15.84
CA THR A 639 9.06 -4.34 17.24
C THR A 639 9.15 -2.83 17.31
N GLU A 640 8.36 -2.20 18.19
CA GLU A 640 8.43 -0.75 18.40
C GLU A 640 9.58 -0.40 19.35
N HIS A 641 9.93 -1.32 20.25
CA HIS A 641 10.97 -1.14 21.25
C HIS A 641 12.14 -2.13 21.06
N PRO A 642 13.08 -1.82 20.14
CA PRO A 642 14.30 -2.59 19.98
C PRO A 642 15.07 -2.70 21.31
N TRP A 643 15.36 -3.92 21.71
CA TRP A 643 16.03 -4.25 22.97
C TRP A 643 17.00 -5.41 22.73
N PRO A 644 18.15 -5.13 22.09
CA PRO A 644 19.06 -6.17 21.62
C PRO A 644 19.64 -6.95 22.80
N GLY A 645 19.57 -8.27 22.72
CA GLY A 645 20.10 -9.18 23.74
C GLY A 645 20.56 -10.49 23.13
N LEU A 646 21.57 -11.12 23.73
CA LEU A 646 22.04 -12.44 23.29
C LEU A 646 21.74 -13.47 24.36
N LEU A 647 21.02 -14.53 23.99
CA LEU A 647 20.88 -15.67 24.87
C LEU A 647 22.15 -16.52 24.78
N MET A 648 22.94 -16.54 25.85
CA MET A 648 24.29 -17.11 25.89
C MET A 648 24.33 -18.61 25.52
N TRP A 649 25.54 -19.07 25.20
CA TRP A 649 25.90 -20.44 24.81
C TRP A 649 25.52 -20.81 23.38
N THR A 650 24.23 -21.00 23.14
CA THR A 650 23.71 -21.46 21.85
C THR A 650 22.34 -20.86 21.52
N GLY A 651 21.88 -19.89 22.31
CA GLY A 651 20.55 -19.31 22.16
C GLY A 651 20.46 -18.25 21.06
N PRO A 652 19.24 -17.83 20.72
CA PRO A 652 18.95 -16.82 19.69
C PRO A 652 19.33 -15.40 20.14
N PHE A 653 19.14 -14.46 19.21
CA PHE A 653 19.19 -13.03 19.49
C PHE A 653 17.81 -12.48 19.82
N LEU A 654 17.66 -11.83 20.98
CA LEU A 654 16.51 -10.99 21.32
C LEU A 654 16.63 -9.68 20.54
N ARG A 655 15.67 -9.38 19.68
CA ARG A 655 15.63 -8.16 18.87
C ARG A 655 14.91 -7.02 19.59
N GLY A 656 13.87 -7.33 20.36
CA GLY A 656 13.06 -6.33 21.06
C GLY A 656 12.02 -6.96 21.99
N VAL A 657 11.42 -6.10 22.80
CA VAL A 657 10.35 -6.47 23.72
C VAL A 657 9.27 -5.38 23.71
N ASP A 658 8.03 -5.78 23.45
CA ASP A 658 6.88 -4.90 23.44
C ASP A 658 5.84 -5.37 24.48
N TYR A 659 4.91 -4.51 24.86
CA TYR A 659 3.94 -4.80 25.93
C TYR A 659 2.53 -4.40 25.52
N ASP A 660 1.55 -5.23 25.88
CA ASP A 660 0.12 -4.87 25.87
C ASP A 660 -0.40 -4.86 27.30
N ILE A 661 -0.93 -3.72 27.76
CA ILE A 661 -1.48 -3.58 29.12
C ILE A 661 -3.01 -3.54 29.06
N ARG A 662 -3.64 -4.50 29.75
CA ARG A 662 -5.09 -4.57 29.97
C ARG A 662 -5.37 -4.50 31.46
N ASP A 663 -5.88 -3.35 31.90
CA ASP A 663 -6.12 -3.03 33.30
C ASP A 663 -4.87 -3.24 34.18
N GLU A 664 -4.91 -4.20 35.11
CA GLU A 664 -3.78 -4.54 36.01
C GLU A 664 -2.84 -5.61 35.43
N THR A 665 -3.18 -6.22 34.30
CA THR A 665 -2.40 -7.26 33.64
C THR A 665 -1.60 -6.72 32.46
N ALA A 666 -0.41 -7.28 32.23
CA ALA A 666 0.39 -6.96 31.06
C ALA A 666 0.84 -8.25 30.36
N THR A 667 0.88 -8.22 29.03
CA THR A 667 1.47 -9.27 28.21
C THR A 667 2.75 -8.73 27.60
N ALA A 668 3.87 -9.42 27.81
CA ALA A 668 5.15 -9.10 27.19
C ALA A 668 5.34 -9.93 25.92
N TYR A 669 5.63 -9.26 24.80
CA TYR A 669 5.95 -9.87 23.51
C TYR A 669 7.46 -9.81 23.29
N LEU A 670 8.12 -10.96 23.32
CA LEU A 670 9.57 -11.09 23.15
C LEU A 670 9.89 -11.53 21.73
N HIS A 671 10.65 -10.72 20.99
CA HIS A 671 10.96 -10.97 19.59
C HIS A 671 12.36 -11.59 19.44
N PHE A 672 12.45 -12.89 19.20
CA PHE A 672 13.72 -13.59 19.00
C PHE A 672 13.97 -13.86 17.51
N CYS A 673 15.24 -13.83 17.11
CA CYS A 673 15.68 -14.23 15.78
C CYS A 673 16.90 -15.15 15.86
N GLY A 674 16.95 -16.13 14.95
CA GLY A 674 18.04 -17.07 14.85
C GLY A 674 19.33 -16.46 14.26
N PRO A 675 20.43 -17.25 14.28
CA PRO A 675 20.47 -18.66 14.68
C PRO A 675 20.43 -18.87 16.20
N GLY A 676 19.83 -19.99 16.64
CA GLY A 676 19.87 -20.44 18.04
C GLY A 676 19.27 -21.84 18.22
N GLN A 677 19.87 -22.67 19.08
CA GLN A 677 19.32 -23.95 19.55
C GLN A 677 18.11 -23.71 20.44
N GLY A 678 17.17 -24.66 20.52
CA GLY A 678 15.92 -24.51 21.26
C GLY A 678 16.09 -24.22 22.76
N TRP A 679 15.15 -23.46 23.31
CA TRP A 679 15.13 -22.96 24.68
C TRP A 679 13.70 -22.85 25.19
N GLN A 680 13.54 -22.49 26.45
CA GLN A 680 12.28 -22.19 27.09
C GLN A 680 12.42 -20.89 27.88
N VAL A 681 11.37 -20.09 27.85
CA VAL A 681 11.25 -18.87 28.65
C VAL A 681 10.06 -19.01 29.58
N SER A 682 10.21 -18.63 30.84
CA SER A 682 9.15 -18.70 31.83
C SER A 682 9.03 -17.44 32.67
N ASN A 683 7.82 -17.19 33.13
CA ASN A 683 7.48 -16.21 34.17
C ASN A 683 6.49 -16.84 35.14
N GLY A 684 6.92 -17.10 36.37
CA GLY A 684 6.13 -17.87 37.33
C GLY A 684 5.81 -19.27 36.80
N GLU A 685 4.52 -19.62 36.79
CA GLU A 685 4.01 -20.91 36.31
C GLU A 685 3.87 -20.98 34.78
N THR A 686 3.85 -19.84 34.08
CA THR A 686 3.73 -19.81 32.63
C THR A 686 5.09 -20.02 31.99
N ALA A 687 5.20 -21.00 31.09
CA ALA A 687 6.41 -21.24 30.33
C ALA A 687 6.13 -21.59 28.87
N VAL A 688 6.95 -21.07 27.98
CA VAL A 688 6.84 -21.30 26.53
C VAL A 688 8.15 -21.88 26.02
N ALA A 689 8.07 -23.08 25.47
CA ALA A 689 9.18 -23.77 24.82
C ALA A 689 9.28 -23.37 23.34
N ILE A 690 10.49 -23.07 22.90
CA ILE A 690 10.82 -22.60 21.56
C ILE A 690 11.84 -23.56 20.95
N GLY A 691 11.49 -24.09 19.77
CA GLY A 691 12.40 -24.92 18.99
C GLY A 691 13.60 -24.14 18.44
N ARG A 692 14.50 -24.84 17.75
CA ARG A 692 15.65 -24.23 17.08
C ARG A 692 15.20 -23.16 16.07
N LEU A 693 15.85 -22.00 16.08
CA LEU A 693 15.70 -20.99 15.03
C LEU A 693 16.91 -21.03 14.09
N TRP A 694 16.62 -21.13 12.79
CA TRP A 694 17.62 -21.03 11.74
C TRP A 694 17.96 -19.56 11.42
N PRO A 695 19.11 -19.27 10.78
CA PRO A 695 19.43 -17.92 10.34
C PRO A 695 18.28 -17.28 9.54
N GLY A 696 17.85 -16.09 9.93
CA GLY A 696 16.75 -15.35 9.29
C GLY A 696 15.35 -15.70 9.76
N GLN A 697 15.17 -16.79 10.53
CA GLN A 697 13.89 -17.09 11.18
C GLN A 697 13.75 -16.29 12.46
N CYS A 698 12.55 -15.76 12.69
CA CYS A 698 12.21 -15.07 13.92
C CYS A 698 10.94 -15.67 14.53
N ARG A 699 10.82 -15.57 15.84
CA ARG A 699 9.64 -16.00 16.61
C ARG A 699 9.34 -14.96 17.68
N THR A 700 8.08 -14.55 17.74
CA THR A 700 7.55 -13.76 18.85
C THR A 700 6.93 -14.71 19.86
N VAL A 701 7.16 -14.47 21.14
CA VAL A 701 6.55 -15.21 22.23
C VAL A 701 5.91 -14.25 23.21
N SER A 702 4.68 -14.52 23.59
CA SER A 702 3.93 -13.76 24.59
C SER A 702 3.93 -14.46 25.94
N LEU A 703 4.08 -13.67 27.01
CA LEU A 703 4.02 -14.14 28.38
C LEU A 703 3.27 -13.11 29.24
N PRO A 704 2.40 -13.54 30.16
CA PRO A 704 1.83 -12.65 31.16
C PRO A 704 2.94 -12.15 32.08
N VAL A 705 2.96 -10.86 32.37
CA VAL A 705 3.91 -10.19 33.26
C VAL A 705 3.19 -9.20 34.18
N SER A 706 3.81 -8.85 35.30
CA SER A 706 3.27 -7.83 36.20
C SER A 706 3.42 -6.44 35.57
N THR A 707 2.41 -5.60 35.78
CA THR A 707 2.48 -4.15 35.51
C THR A 707 3.36 -3.42 36.53
N ALA A 708 3.57 -4.00 37.72
CA ALA A 708 4.35 -3.44 38.81
C ALA A 708 5.84 -3.84 38.68
N GLY A 709 6.58 -3.10 37.86
CA GLY A 709 8.04 -3.20 37.79
C GLY A 709 8.56 -3.98 36.58
N ARG A 710 9.82 -4.45 36.68
CA ARG A 710 10.50 -5.11 35.57
C ARG A 710 10.18 -6.60 35.54
N PRO A 711 9.94 -7.19 34.36
CA PRO A 711 9.68 -8.63 34.26
C PRO A 711 10.93 -9.43 34.65
N GLN A 712 10.75 -10.45 35.49
CA GLN A 712 11.79 -11.36 35.95
C GLN A 712 11.64 -12.69 35.20
N LEU A 713 12.16 -12.72 33.98
CA LEU A 713 12.05 -13.90 33.12
C LEU A 713 13.18 -14.89 33.40
N THR A 714 12.83 -16.16 33.47
CA THR A 714 13.80 -17.26 33.55
C THR A 714 13.97 -17.90 32.18
N PHE A 715 15.21 -18.10 31.76
CA PHE A 715 15.53 -18.77 30.50
C PHE A 715 16.22 -20.10 30.77
N THR A 716 15.73 -21.17 30.17
CA THR A 716 16.30 -22.51 30.27
C THR A 716 16.54 -23.07 28.88
N ARG A 717 17.57 -23.90 28.73
CA ARG A 717 17.76 -24.74 27.54
C ARG A 717 16.76 -25.90 27.57
N LEU A 718 16.44 -26.47 26.42
CA LEU A 718 15.55 -27.65 26.36
C LEU A 718 16.13 -28.90 27.04
N ASP A 719 17.43 -28.91 27.35
CA ASP A 719 18.09 -29.94 28.17
C ASP A 719 17.94 -29.70 29.69
N GLY A 720 17.21 -28.64 30.10
CA GLY A 720 16.95 -28.27 31.49
C GLY A 720 18.02 -27.37 32.12
N ASN A 721 19.15 -27.12 31.46
CA ASN A 721 20.18 -26.26 32.01
C ASN A 721 19.80 -24.77 31.92
N PRO A 722 20.25 -23.91 32.85
CA PRO A 722 19.99 -22.48 32.77
C PRO A 722 20.64 -21.84 31.53
N ALA A 723 19.93 -20.88 30.94
CA ALA A 723 20.43 -19.98 29.92
C ALA A 723 20.41 -18.55 30.46
N GLN A 724 21.41 -17.74 30.11
CA GLN A 724 21.49 -16.35 30.56
C GLN A 724 21.28 -15.41 29.38
N LEU A 725 20.34 -14.47 29.53
CA LEU A 725 20.16 -13.38 28.59
C LEU A 725 21.17 -12.28 28.91
N LEU A 726 22.15 -12.08 28.01
CA LEU A 726 23.07 -10.96 28.05
C LEU A 726 22.40 -9.77 27.34
N ALA A 727 21.70 -8.94 28.11
CA ALA A 727 21.04 -7.72 27.65
C ALA A 727 21.02 -6.67 28.77
N LEU A 728 20.64 -5.43 28.44
CA LEU A 728 20.19 -4.50 29.47
C LEU A 728 18.95 -5.08 30.17
N PRO A 729 18.73 -4.79 31.47
CA PRO A 729 17.54 -5.23 32.18
C PRO A 729 16.28 -4.88 31.41
N LEU A 730 15.35 -5.83 31.27
CA LEU A 730 14.13 -5.60 30.51
C LEU A 730 13.39 -4.35 31.04
N PRO A 731 12.90 -3.48 30.15
CA PRO A 731 12.15 -2.31 30.56
C PRO A 731 10.87 -2.73 31.30
N ALA A 732 10.42 -1.88 32.22
CA ALA A 732 9.11 -2.09 32.83
C ALA A 732 7.99 -1.74 31.83
N PRO A 733 6.84 -2.43 31.84
CA PRO A 733 5.68 -2.04 31.06
C PRO A 733 5.31 -0.57 31.38
N ARG A 734 5.08 0.24 30.34
CA ARG A 734 4.66 1.64 30.52
C ARG A 734 3.15 1.72 30.46
N ALA A 735 2.54 2.54 31.33
CA ALA A 735 1.12 2.80 31.27
C ALA A 735 0.70 3.21 29.85
N GLY A 736 -0.23 2.45 29.25
CA GLY A 736 -0.77 2.72 27.91
C GLY A 736 -0.01 2.03 26.79
N ALA A 737 1.03 1.25 27.10
CA ALA A 737 1.68 0.38 26.12
C ALA A 737 0.67 -0.60 25.53
N ARG A 738 0.69 -0.70 24.20
CA ARG A 738 -0.16 -1.56 23.41
C ARG A 738 0.70 -2.29 22.39
N TYR A 739 0.46 -3.59 22.24
CA TYR A 739 1.04 -4.39 21.18
C TYR A 739 0.07 -5.52 20.86
N VAL A 740 -0.83 -5.27 19.92
CA VAL A 740 -1.94 -6.16 19.59
C VAL A 740 -1.85 -6.55 18.13
N PRO A 741 -1.32 -7.74 17.81
CA PRO A 741 -1.26 -8.22 16.44
C PRO A 741 -2.66 -8.61 15.94
N PHE A 742 -2.98 -8.24 14.70
CA PHE A 742 -4.13 -8.71 13.95
C PHE A 742 -3.59 -9.60 12.83
N GLY A 743 -3.63 -10.91 13.08
CA GLY A 743 -3.05 -11.91 12.19
C GLY A 743 -1.56 -11.71 11.93
N ASP A 744 -1.12 -12.10 10.74
CA ASP A 744 0.24 -11.95 10.23
C ASP A 744 0.45 -10.68 9.39
N GLU A 745 -0.52 -9.77 9.42
CA GLU A 745 -0.60 -8.62 8.54
C GLU A 745 -0.20 -7.32 9.22
N ILE A 746 -0.83 -6.98 10.36
CA ILE A 746 -0.64 -5.68 11.02
C ILE A 746 -0.63 -5.80 12.54
N VAL A 747 0.02 -4.85 13.21
CA VAL A 747 0.08 -4.76 14.67
C VAL A 747 -0.35 -3.37 15.12
N LEU A 748 -1.30 -3.30 16.06
CA LEU A 748 -1.68 -2.06 16.75
C LEU A 748 -0.70 -1.81 17.89
N VAL A 749 0.02 -0.69 17.85
CA VAL A 749 1.07 -0.34 18.83
C VAL A 749 0.70 0.84 19.74
N SER A 750 -0.32 1.62 19.37
CA SER A 750 -0.90 2.64 20.25
C SER A 750 -2.35 2.93 19.85
N ALA A 751 -3.17 3.30 20.82
CA ALA A 751 -4.41 4.04 20.57
C ALA A 751 -4.56 5.12 21.64
N GLU A 752 -4.65 6.37 21.21
CA GLU A 752 -4.70 7.56 22.07
C GLU A 752 -5.89 8.41 21.67
N THR A 753 -6.62 8.95 22.65
CA THR A 753 -7.72 9.88 22.39
C THR A 753 -7.19 11.32 22.41
N VAL A 754 -7.48 12.09 21.36
CA VAL A 754 -7.05 13.49 21.23
C VAL A 754 -8.17 14.38 20.72
N GLU A 755 -8.30 15.58 21.27
CA GLU A 755 -9.21 16.60 20.75
C GLU A 755 -8.57 17.33 19.56
N ARG A 756 -9.20 17.28 18.39
CA ARG A 756 -8.66 17.88 17.16
C ARG A 756 -9.75 18.24 16.17
N GLY A 757 -9.77 19.51 15.74
CA GLY A 757 -10.73 19.99 14.74
C GLY A 757 -12.19 20.00 15.21
N GLY A 758 -12.44 19.98 16.52
CA GLY A 758 -13.79 19.86 17.10
C GLY A 758 -14.31 18.42 17.22
N TYR A 759 -13.44 17.43 17.03
CA TYR A 759 -13.74 16.01 17.22
C TYR A 759 -12.90 15.43 18.36
N SER A 760 -13.49 14.48 19.09
CA SER A 760 -12.75 13.47 19.84
C SER A 760 -12.22 12.43 18.85
N VAL A 761 -10.91 12.40 18.65
CA VAL A 761 -10.26 11.53 17.66
C VAL A 761 -9.52 10.42 18.37
N VAL A 762 -9.81 9.17 17.99
CA VAL A 762 -8.99 8.03 18.38
C VAL A 762 -7.85 7.90 17.38
N ASP A 763 -6.64 8.27 17.78
CA ASP A 763 -5.41 8.09 17.00
C ASP A 763 -4.88 6.68 17.21
N LEU A 764 -5.09 5.81 16.22
CA LEU A 764 -4.47 4.49 16.17
C LEU A 764 -3.09 4.58 15.55
N ARG A 765 -2.14 3.80 16.06
CA ARG A 765 -0.85 3.59 15.41
C ARG A 765 -0.63 2.14 15.06
N TRP A 766 -0.29 1.92 13.81
CA TRP A 766 -0.13 0.60 13.24
C TRP A 766 1.31 0.35 12.80
N GLN A 767 1.72 -0.91 12.80
CA GLN A 767 2.91 -1.38 12.10
C GLN A 767 2.55 -2.53 11.16
N SER A 768 3.03 -2.48 9.92
CA SER A 768 2.91 -3.60 8.98
C SER A 768 3.87 -4.73 9.34
N VAL A 769 3.38 -5.96 9.32
CA VAL A 769 4.21 -7.17 9.48
C VAL A 769 4.89 -7.52 8.15
N ARG A 770 4.15 -7.40 7.06
CA ARG A 770 4.60 -7.66 5.68
C ARG A 770 4.03 -6.61 4.72
N PRO A 771 4.54 -6.52 3.47
CA PRO A 771 3.85 -5.81 2.41
C PRO A 771 2.42 -6.34 2.25
N LEU A 772 1.44 -5.45 2.32
CA LEU A 772 0.02 -5.82 2.23
C LEU A 772 -0.48 -5.75 0.79
N VAL A 773 -1.20 -6.79 0.38
CA VAL A 773 -1.86 -6.93 -0.94
C VAL A 773 -3.39 -6.84 -0.84
N ASP A 774 -3.88 -6.84 0.39
CA ASP A 774 -5.28 -6.68 0.74
C ASP A 774 -5.57 -5.31 1.34
N ASP A 775 -6.82 -4.89 1.15
CA ASP A 775 -7.29 -3.58 1.58
C ASP A 775 -8.18 -3.75 2.80
N TYR A 776 -7.56 -3.58 3.96
CA TYR A 776 -8.24 -3.62 5.25
C TYR A 776 -8.82 -2.25 5.61
N ALA A 777 -10.07 -2.28 6.04
CA ALA A 777 -10.75 -1.17 6.72
C ALA A 777 -10.66 -1.37 8.25
N VAL A 778 -10.76 -0.26 8.97
CA VAL A 778 -10.75 -0.22 10.42
C VAL A 778 -12.04 0.45 10.90
N SER A 779 -12.80 -0.29 11.69
CA SER A 779 -13.99 0.22 12.39
C SER A 779 -13.62 0.48 13.84
N VAL A 780 -13.70 1.73 14.25
CA VAL A 780 -13.54 2.17 15.65
C VAL A 780 -14.92 2.43 16.23
N ARG A 781 -15.24 1.77 17.34
CA ARG A 781 -16.52 1.90 18.03
C ARG A 781 -16.28 2.37 19.45
N LEU A 782 -16.83 3.51 19.81
CA LEU A 782 -16.78 4.05 21.16
C LEU A 782 -17.97 3.53 21.95
N GLN A 783 -17.75 3.04 23.16
CA GLN A 783 -18.77 2.38 23.98
C GLN A 783 -18.84 2.96 25.39
N ALA A 784 -20.06 3.01 25.94
CA ALA A 784 -20.33 3.33 27.34
C ALA A 784 -20.01 2.13 28.25
N ALA A 785 -20.01 2.35 29.57
CA ALA A 785 -19.80 1.28 30.55
C ALA A 785 -20.87 0.17 30.48
N THR A 786 -22.05 0.50 29.96
CA THR A 786 -23.16 -0.44 29.71
C THR A 786 -22.97 -1.30 28.46
N GLY A 787 -21.93 -1.05 27.66
CA GLY A 787 -21.69 -1.66 26.36
C GLY A 787 -22.45 -0.99 25.20
N ALA A 788 -23.25 0.05 25.46
CA ALA A 788 -23.94 0.81 24.43
C ALA A 788 -22.93 1.52 23.51
N VAL A 789 -23.12 1.41 22.19
CA VAL A 789 -22.27 2.08 21.20
C VAL A 789 -22.64 3.56 21.13
N LEU A 790 -21.69 4.42 21.49
CA LEU A 790 -21.82 5.88 21.51
C LEU A 790 -21.45 6.52 20.16
N GLY A 791 -20.50 5.93 19.43
CA GLY A 791 -20.08 6.42 18.12
C GLY A 791 -19.32 5.38 17.32
N ILE A 792 -19.38 5.47 15.99
CA ILE A 792 -18.67 4.58 15.06
C ILE A 792 -17.98 5.42 14.00
N HIS A 793 -16.72 5.12 13.73
CA HIS A 793 -15.99 5.61 12.56
C HIS A 793 -15.36 4.43 11.82
N ASP A 794 -15.84 4.17 10.60
CA ASP A 794 -15.46 3.02 9.78
C ASP A 794 -14.88 3.50 8.44
N MET A 795 -13.58 3.28 8.24
CA MET A 795 -12.85 3.84 7.10
C MET A 795 -11.53 3.08 6.86
N GLN A 796 -10.97 3.24 5.66
CA GLN A 796 -9.59 2.88 5.42
C GLN A 796 -8.62 3.73 6.26
N PRO A 797 -7.49 3.14 6.69
CA PRO A 797 -6.52 3.85 7.51
C PRO A 797 -6.04 5.19 6.94
N GLY A 798 -5.76 6.12 7.86
CA GLY A 798 -5.21 7.43 7.56
C GLY A 798 -6.22 8.34 6.85
N LEU A 799 -7.52 8.21 7.16
CA LEU A 799 -8.62 8.97 6.52
C LEU A 799 -8.62 8.79 4.99
N GLY A 800 -8.36 7.57 4.54
CA GLY A 800 -8.20 7.22 3.11
C GLY A 800 -6.94 7.79 2.44
N ALA A 801 -6.08 8.54 3.14
CA ALA A 801 -4.85 9.07 2.56
C ALA A 801 -3.78 8.00 2.35
N LEU A 802 -3.83 6.93 3.16
CA LEU A 802 -2.83 5.88 3.20
C LEU A 802 -3.49 4.51 3.48
N PRO A 803 -4.35 4.02 2.55
CA PRO A 803 -4.96 2.71 2.71
C PRO A 803 -3.90 1.62 2.80
N THR A 804 -4.27 0.47 3.37
CA THR A 804 -3.34 -0.62 3.72
C THR A 804 -2.61 -1.20 2.51
N LEU A 805 -3.21 -1.16 1.32
CA LEU A 805 -2.53 -1.49 0.04
C LEU A 805 -1.26 -0.67 -0.24
N LYS A 806 -1.07 0.46 0.46
CA LYS A 806 0.13 1.31 0.33
C LYS A 806 1.16 1.03 1.41
N TRP A 807 0.91 0.06 2.28
CA TRP A 807 1.82 -0.38 3.32
C TRP A 807 2.75 -1.45 2.73
N VAL A 808 3.53 -1.02 1.74
CA VAL A 808 4.35 -1.86 0.86
C VAL A 808 5.69 -2.30 1.47
N VAL A 809 5.90 -2.01 2.75
CA VAL A 809 7.16 -2.27 3.43
C VAL A 809 6.93 -2.75 4.86
N ARG A 810 7.74 -3.70 5.32
CA ARG A 810 7.63 -4.25 6.68
C ARG A 810 8.11 -3.28 7.75
N GLY A 811 7.45 -3.31 8.92
CA GLY A 811 7.78 -2.54 10.12
C GLY A 811 7.63 -1.03 9.98
N ALA A 812 6.94 -0.55 8.93
CA ALA A 812 6.64 0.87 8.81
C ALA A 812 5.52 1.25 9.78
N GLY A 813 5.67 2.40 10.44
CA GLY A 813 4.68 2.93 11.38
C GLY A 813 3.69 3.85 10.68
N PHE A 814 2.40 3.67 10.96
CA PHE A 814 1.30 4.43 10.34
C PHE A 814 0.43 5.08 11.40
N LEU A 815 0.00 6.31 11.13
CA LEU A 815 -0.98 7.03 11.95
C LEU A 815 -2.33 6.90 11.27
N ASP A 816 -3.34 6.54 12.05
CA ASP A 816 -4.69 6.31 11.59
C ASP A 816 -5.70 7.00 12.52
N PRO A 817 -6.12 8.24 12.17
CA PRO A 817 -7.07 9.00 12.97
C PRO A 817 -8.52 8.56 12.70
N HIS A 818 -9.28 8.30 13.76
CA HIS A 818 -10.72 8.04 13.70
C HIS A 818 -11.52 9.15 14.41
N PRO A 819 -11.92 10.22 13.70
CA PRO A 819 -12.74 11.27 14.27
C PRO A 819 -14.15 10.74 14.58
N CYS A 820 -14.58 10.88 15.82
CA CYS A 820 -15.94 10.58 16.22
C CYS A 820 -16.68 11.89 16.51
N THR A 821 -17.96 11.96 16.12
CA THR A 821 -18.81 13.11 16.45
C THR A 821 -18.86 13.34 17.95
N PRO A 822 -19.07 14.58 18.42
CA PRO A 822 -19.21 14.88 19.84
C PRO A 822 -20.24 13.96 20.50
N LEU A 823 -19.82 13.24 21.54
CA LEU A 823 -20.65 12.26 22.21
C LEU A 823 -21.45 12.91 23.34
N ALA A 824 -22.69 12.46 23.53
CA ALA A 824 -23.54 12.88 24.65
C ALA A 824 -23.03 12.35 26.01
N GLU A 825 -22.28 11.25 26.00
CA GLU A 825 -21.73 10.59 27.18
C GLU A 825 -20.24 10.32 26.99
N THR A 826 -19.49 10.26 28.09
CA THR A 826 -18.06 9.92 28.05
C THR A 826 -17.89 8.43 27.79
N PRO A 827 -17.26 8.03 26.68
CA PRO A 827 -16.98 6.63 26.39
C PRO A 827 -15.94 6.06 27.37
N THR A 828 -16.15 4.81 27.79
CA THR A 828 -15.27 4.09 28.71
C THR A 828 -14.45 3.01 28.01
N GLN A 829 -14.91 2.55 26.84
CA GLN A 829 -14.27 1.50 26.06
C GLN A 829 -14.21 1.88 24.59
N VAL A 830 -13.24 1.31 23.89
CA VAL A 830 -13.14 1.39 22.44
C VAL A 830 -12.91 -0.01 21.89
N THR A 831 -13.68 -0.36 20.87
CA THR A 831 -13.51 -1.59 20.08
C THR A 831 -12.93 -1.23 18.72
N VAL A 832 -11.85 -1.90 18.36
CA VAL A 832 -11.21 -1.82 17.04
C VAL A 832 -11.48 -3.12 16.30
N VAL A 833 -12.13 -3.04 15.15
CA VAL A 833 -12.39 -4.16 14.26
C VAL A 833 -11.63 -3.96 12.95
N VAL A 834 -10.84 -4.94 12.55
CA VAL A 834 -10.10 -4.94 11.29
C VAL A 834 -10.72 -5.99 10.37
N TYR A 835 -11.05 -5.60 9.14
CA TYR A 835 -11.67 -6.50 8.17
C TYR A 835 -11.27 -6.14 6.74
N GLU A 836 -11.26 -7.13 5.84
CA GLU A 836 -11.03 -6.91 4.41
C GLU A 836 -12.25 -6.22 3.79
N ARG A 837 -12.03 -5.09 3.12
CA ARG A 837 -13.10 -4.15 2.75
C ARG A 837 -14.12 -4.71 1.76
N PHE A 838 -13.75 -5.63 0.87
CA PHE A 838 -14.59 -6.09 -0.24
C PHE A 838 -15.38 -7.35 0.12
N ARG A 839 -14.74 -8.28 0.85
CA ARG A 839 -15.35 -9.53 1.32
C ARG A 839 -15.98 -9.40 2.71
N GLY A 840 -15.58 -8.41 3.50
CA GLY A 840 -16.03 -8.25 4.88
C GLY A 840 -15.40 -9.27 5.85
N SER A 841 -14.46 -10.08 5.39
CA SER A 841 -13.79 -11.10 6.20
C SER A 841 -13.00 -10.43 7.32
N ARG A 842 -13.32 -10.78 8.57
CA ARG A 842 -12.70 -10.18 9.75
C ARG A 842 -11.31 -10.74 9.95
N LEU A 843 -10.35 -9.85 10.17
CA LEU A 843 -9.00 -10.20 10.60
C LEU A 843 -8.92 -10.33 12.13
N GLY A 844 -9.65 -9.47 12.85
CA GLY A 844 -9.76 -9.52 14.30
C GLY A 844 -10.59 -8.37 14.86
N ALA A 845 -10.97 -8.49 16.13
CA ALA A 845 -11.68 -7.45 16.87
C ALA A 845 -11.17 -7.41 18.31
N GLU A 846 -10.83 -6.23 18.79
CA GLU A 846 -10.20 -6.04 20.10
C GLU A 846 -10.85 -4.87 20.83
N THR A 847 -11.23 -5.10 22.10
CA THR A 847 -11.83 -4.09 22.97
C THR A 847 -10.89 -3.78 24.11
N PHE A 848 -10.69 -2.50 24.39
CA PHE A 848 -9.85 -2.03 25.48
C PHE A 848 -10.41 -0.75 26.12
N PRO A 849 -10.04 -0.45 27.38
CA PRO A 849 -10.49 0.76 28.05
C PRO A 849 -10.01 2.01 27.32
N MET A 850 -10.88 3.03 27.26
CA MET A 850 -10.50 4.33 26.73
C MET A 850 -9.57 5.06 27.71
N ARG A 851 -8.60 5.80 27.17
CA ARG A 851 -7.69 6.66 27.92
C ARG A 851 -7.73 8.08 27.40
#